data_AF-A0A2N5W1B1-F1
#
_entry.id   AF-A0A2N5W1B1-F1
#
_cell.length_a   1.000
_cell.length_b   1.000
_cell.length_c   1.000
_cell.angle_alpha   90.00
_cell.angle_beta   90.00
_cell.angle_gamma   90.00
#
_symmetry.space_group_name_H-M   'P 1'
#
loop_
_entity.id
_entity.type
_entity.pdbx_description
1 polymer ?
#
loop_
_entity_poly.entity_id
_entity_poly.type
_entity_poly.pdbx_seq_one_letter_code
_entity_poly.pdbx_strand_id
1 'polypeptide(L)'
;MWNQIDADIDAQFREARPLGSLDDDLELLDPIQLLLNGVDDTSSNRQITDWTVLLEAELDALEENAAQEEEHASSLPPSPPAASTADHTEWYPFKSKMELIGSLIMGHTHSMLSRSLYSKIRGILKLCNISLPAWATIQAARTRIRELLKTKIQLNFSVFDNPCFSLSARSLLSQDLSNPLVAKHIDFYPEMTNGLDIYKFSQSKKWLQDLLPAHRAPMCEVKGKHFYLFEPVQLLSAAVVIPLFFYQHDDQLFAKCLQIQRNHICQMPNKIKITIPASLEFQDPQLSTIPVNQFDCDYSEIRMDDSRKLMDSCDGVIYESSGSKEVVIPLPNPWRIKANGKIIRHVPITLYSDDTSGNTSKQFNKHISFYFTLSGLPPNISNQEYNCHFLASSNIASVLEQSKSIVEELNLMTTRGFHAYDVTISQEVLVTSLVLCFLADSPMHAEVTNTPNPGGSLHPCRMCTLKVKKKKFKRSPTYVQRFLNRDSMGIESRNPPRLWAETKMKTYHLFDTAMGVNLTSFLKKKTALGVADAINTRFITESRSDGSLKEKMESLDLNSPASLFNPFLNLEGFDGAQDCPVEILHAVLLGIVKYLARDDISKLKADQKLTLIGRLQSFSSVSLNIDSIKPQYLIQHIKSLVGRHFKIILQAAPFILLEFLTPERKDVWLALCNLCAFIFQTNIANMETYLETLKLHINQLLYYLIKSSAQWVNKPKLHILLHLPESIERLGNASLFSTEKFESYNGVLRQSSIHSNRQAPGRDLARSFDNYSNLKYLVSGGMLYEENSKNWENPTNEVTDIFTNNPDIQRSMGFNSAKVDPLPAVAFPQKLCLKVPKSEIASLPEAINQRDKLHQVLKIKLNAKEVLHKGFFVVIDRGDKNVVAAIDSIWESKGSSKPLYYLWVTGYTLLGVDNYYEMRKLSRTSQQALIPTRKVIGCINVQHNCHAGNCQVTTSRPARLERLDKNVKTVQVEHTDNDHFVINSASLQNSDLHHAISNLTFAPITPEQWVDGMATGCRVWSDMVEEPEDTDGLEGTSDSEDKNDEEDSCKE
;
A
#
# COMPACT_ATOMS: atom_id res chain seq x y z
N MET A 1 31.51 -3.67 33.59
CA MET A 1 31.91 -2.75 32.50
C MET A 1 30.78 -2.56 31.49
N TRP A 2 30.18 -3.60 30.92
CA TRP A 2 28.93 -3.47 30.12
C TRP A 2 27.70 -3.09 30.96
N ASN A 3 27.55 -3.62 32.19
CA ASN A 3 26.47 -3.20 33.11
C ASN A 3 26.62 -1.77 33.67
N GLN A 4 27.81 -1.16 33.54
CA GLN A 4 28.03 0.22 33.99
C GLN A 4 27.64 1.22 32.89
N ILE A 5 27.87 0.85 31.63
CA ILE A 5 27.45 1.64 30.46
C ILE A 5 25.92 1.65 30.34
N ASP A 6 25.24 0.53 30.60
CA ASP A 6 23.77 0.49 30.62
C ASP A 6 23.18 1.29 31.79
N ALA A 7 23.86 1.33 32.95
CA ALA A 7 23.44 2.14 34.10
C ALA A 7 23.67 3.64 33.88
N ASP A 8 24.75 4.03 33.18
CA ASP A 8 25.05 5.43 32.86
C ASP A 8 24.16 5.98 31.74
N ILE A 9 23.71 5.11 30.80
CA ILE A 9 22.67 5.46 29.82
C ILE A 9 21.31 5.62 30.53
N ASP A 10 20.95 4.73 31.47
CA ASP A 10 19.69 4.85 32.23
C ASP A 10 19.68 6.06 33.20
N ALA A 11 20.84 6.51 33.69
CA ALA A 11 20.96 7.68 34.56
C ALA A 11 20.77 9.00 33.80
N GLN A 12 21.22 9.11 32.55
CA GLN A 12 21.02 10.31 31.72
C GLN A 12 19.57 10.53 31.26
N PHE A 13 18.71 9.50 31.38
CA PHE A 13 17.26 9.62 31.10
C PHE A 13 16.40 9.83 32.37
N ARG A 14 17.01 10.03 33.55
CA ARG A 14 16.33 10.37 34.80
C ARG A 14 16.38 11.87 35.11
N GLU A 15 15.86 12.70 34.23
CA GLU A 15 15.15 13.89 34.69
C GLU A 15 13.67 13.70 34.37
N ALA A 16 12.94 13.32 35.41
CA ALA A 16 11.49 13.19 35.37
C ALA A 16 10.87 14.55 35.06
N ARG A 17 10.53 14.81 33.80
CA ARG A 17 9.48 15.77 33.50
C ARG A 17 8.16 15.22 34.06
N PRO A 18 7.33 16.04 34.74
CA PRO A 18 6.00 15.62 35.15
C PRO A 18 5.23 15.07 33.96
N LEU A 19 4.35 14.10 34.21
CA LEU A 19 3.40 13.58 33.22
C LEU A 19 2.61 14.76 32.63
N GLY A 20 3.00 15.17 31.43
CA GLY A 20 2.25 16.14 30.64
C GLY A 20 0.89 15.57 30.24
N SER A 21 -0.12 16.44 30.22
CA SER A 21 -1.46 16.09 29.79
C SER A 21 -1.47 15.68 28.30
N LEU A 22 -2.56 15.06 27.83
CA LEU A 22 -2.72 14.69 26.41
C LEU A 22 -2.56 15.89 25.44
N ASP A 23 -2.58 17.13 25.95
CA ASP A 23 -2.35 18.36 25.20
C ASP A 23 -0.85 18.67 25.00
N ASP A 24 0.06 18.20 25.87
CA ASP A 24 1.51 18.48 25.78
C ASP A 24 2.20 17.72 24.62
N ASP A 25 1.59 16.61 24.18
CA ASP A 25 2.04 15.83 23.02
C ASP A 25 1.62 16.45 21.67
N LEU A 26 0.84 17.54 21.66
CA LEU A 26 0.36 18.22 20.44
C LEU A 26 1.24 19.41 20.00
N GLU A 27 2.23 19.81 20.80
CA GLU A 27 3.04 21.02 20.53
C GLU A 27 4.42 20.74 19.91
N LEU A 28 4.87 19.49 19.87
CA LEU A 28 6.11 19.12 19.20
C LEU A 28 5.84 18.62 17.79
N LEU A 29 5.78 19.55 16.83
CA LEU A 29 6.14 19.43 15.40
C LEU A 29 5.46 20.54 14.58
N ASP A 30 5.94 21.77 14.71
CA ASP A 30 5.86 22.74 13.62
C ASP A 30 7.30 23.05 13.14
N PRO A 31 7.73 22.55 11.98
CA PRO A 31 9.05 22.84 11.41
C PRO A 31 9.29 24.34 11.19
N ILE A 32 8.22 25.15 11.09
CA ILE A 32 8.30 26.58 10.83
C ILE A 32 8.70 27.36 12.09
N GLN A 33 8.40 26.84 13.28
CA GLN A 33 8.72 27.54 14.53
C GLN A 33 10.17 27.31 14.99
N LEU A 34 10.81 26.21 14.55
CA LEU A 34 12.24 25.95 14.73
C LEU A 34 13.14 26.79 13.81
N LEU A 35 12.60 27.30 12.69
CA LEU A 35 13.30 28.21 11.77
C LEU A 35 13.33 29.66 12.26
N LEU A 36 12.53 30.02 13.26
CA LEU A 36 12.38 31.41 13.75
C LEU A 36 13.23 31.75 14.97
N ASN A 37 13.81 30.75 15.65
CA ASN A 37 14.72 30.97 16.78
C ASN A 37 16.15 30.65 16.32
N GLY A 38 16.81 31.70 15.86
CA GLY A 38 18.12 31.65 15.21
C GLY A 38 19.24 31.06 16.08
N VAL A 39 20.19 30.43 15.41
CA VAL A 39 21.58 30.39 15.86
C VAL A 39 22.29 31.46 15.05
N ASP A 40 22.71 32.52 15.75
CA ASP A 40 23.69 33.48 15.26
C ASP A 40 24.98 32.73 14.94
N ASP A 41 25.48 32.86 13.70
CA ASP A 41 26.87 32.55 13.41
C ASP A 41 27.44 33.67 12.54
N THR A 42 28.03 34.65 13.23
CA THR A 42 28.84 35.72 12.65
C THR A 42 30.26 35.20 12.47
N SER A 43 30.64 34.79 11.25
CA SER A 43 32.00 35.03 10.76
C SER A 43 32.10 34.88 9.24
N SER A 44 32.56 35.98 8.64
CA SER A 44 32.76 36.28 7.23
C SER A 44 33.94 35.56 6.58
N ASN A 45 33.92 35.58 5.24
CA ASN A 45 34.98 35.33 4.26
C ASN A 45 35.28 33.87 3.90
N ARG A 46 34.64 33.39 2.82
CA ARG A 46 35.28 32.44 1.90
C ARG A 46 35.03 32.84 0.44
N GLN A 47 36.15 33.01 -0.27
CA GLN A 47 36.23 33.32 -1.69
C GLN A 47 35.44 32.30 -2.51
N ILE A 48 34.67 32.83 -3.47
CA ILE A 48 34.06 32.08 -4.57
C ILE A 48 35.16 31.31 -5.27
N THR A 49 35.20 30.00 -5.05
CA THR A 49 36.02 29.05 -5.79
C THR A 49 35.07 28.33 -6.74
N ASP A 50 35.44 28.32 -8.02
CA ASP A 50 34.68 27.73 -9.11
C ASP A 50 34.63 26.20 -8.93
N TRP A 51 33.55 25.73 -8.30
CA TRP A 51 33.33 24.31 -7.97
C TRP A 51 33.35 23.42 -9.21
N THR A 52 33.02 23.97 -10.38
CA THR A 52 33.04 23.29 -11.67
C THR A 52 34.45 22.86 -12.06
N VAL A 53 35.45 23.72 -11.85
CA VAL A 53 36.86 23.44 -12.16
C VAL A 53 37.48 22.44 -11.17
N LEU A 54 37.05 22.47 -9.90
CA LEU A 54 37.47 21.50 -8.89
C LEU A 54 36.85 20.12 -9.12
N LEU A 55 35.57 20.06 -9.53
CA LEU A 55 34.91 18.80 -9.88
C LEU A 55 35.49 18.18 -11.16
N GLU A 56 35.80 18.96 -12.18
CA GLU A 56 36.45 18.48 -13.40
C GLU A 56 37.89 18.02 -13.14
N ALA A 57 38.68 18.77 -12.37
CA ALA A 57 40.03 18.35 -11.98
C ALA A 57 40.04 17.08 -11.11
N GLU A 58 39.02 16.86 -10.28
CA GLU A 58 38.90 15.67 -9.45
C GLU A 58 38.28 14.48 -10.21
N LEU A 59 37.48 14.74 -11.26
CA LEU A 59 37.05 13.76 -12.26
C LEU A 59 38.24 13.29 -13.11
N ASP A 60 39.08 14.20 -13.60
CA ASP A 60 40.27 13.89 -14.39
C ASP A 60 41.32 13.14 -13.55
N ALA A 61 41.52 13.52 -12.28
CA ALA A 61 42.42 12.82 -11.37
C ALA A 61 41.92 11.40 -10.99
N LEU A 62 40.62 11.15 -11.02
CA LEU A 62 40.03 9.82 -10.81
C LEU A 62 40.08 8.95 -12.07
N GLU A 63 39.98 9.55 -13.26
CA GLU A 63 40.17 8.87 -14.55
C GLU A 63 41.65 8.53 -14.80
N GLU A 64 42.60 9.40 -14.44
CA GLU A 64 44.04 9.10 -14.50
C GLU A 64 44.46 7.98 -13.54
N ASN A 65 43.91 7.93 -12.32
CA ASN A 65 44.16 6.83 -11.39
C ASN A 65 43.54 5.51 -11.85
N ALA A 66 42.42 5.54 -12.58
CA ALA A 66 41.82 4.36 -13.19
C ALA A 66 42.63 3.87 -14.42
N ALA A 67 43.19 4.79 -15.21
CA ALA A 67 44.04 4.47 -16.36
C ALA A 67 45.42 3.91 -15.93
N GLN A 68 46.01 4.40 -14.84
CA GLN A 68 47.28 3.88 -14.30
C GLN A 68 47.17 2.46 -13.73
N GLU A 69 45.97 2.03 -13.27
CA GLU A 69 45.72 0.63 -12.89
C GLU A 69 45.47 -0.30 -14.10
N GLU A 70 45.05 0.24 -15.25
CA GLU A 70 44.92 -0.53 -16.52
C GLU A 70 46.28 -0.80 -17.18
N GLU A 71 47.25 0.12 -17.11
CA GLU A 71 48.60 -0.08 -17.69
C GLU A 71 49.39 -1.21 -16.99
N HIS A 72 49.19 -1.43 -15.70
CA HIS A 72 49.87 -2.53 -14.98
C HIS A 72 49.28 -3.92 -15.25
N ALA A 73 48.10 -4.02 -15.88
CA ALA A 73 47.44 -5.28 -16.22
C ALA A 73 47.62 -5.71 -17.69
N SER A 74 48.24 -4.87 -18.53
CA SER A 74 48.37 -5.08 -19.98
C SER A 74 49.79 -5.51 -20.37
N SER A 75 50.09 -6.81 -20.28
CA SER A 75 51.28 -7.41 -20.92
C SER A 75 50.93 -8.60 -21.79
N LEU A 76 49.89 -8.50 -22.62
CA LEU A 76 49.66 -9.37 -23.78
C LEU A 76 49.05 -8.55 -24.94
N PRO A 77 49.48 -8.78 -26.19
CA PRO A 77 49.06 -7.95 -27.32
C PRO A 77 47.56 -8.12 -27.65
N PRO A 78 46.89 -7.05 -28.09
CA PRO A 78 45.47 -7.12 -28.45
C PRO A 78 45.28 -7.97 -29.71
N SER A 79 44.36 -8.91 -29.63
CA SER A 79 43.86 -9.63 -30.82
C SER A 79 42.92 -8.72 -31.61
N PRO A 80 42.95 -8.72 -32.96
CA PRO A 80 42.11 -7.85 -33.77
C PRO A 80 40.61 -8.18 -33.61
N PRO A 81 39.70 -7.21 -33.88
CA PRO A 81 38.27 -7.41 -33.72
C PRO A 81 37.80 -8.41 -34.77
N ALA A 82 37.51 -9.64 -34.34
CA ALA A 82 36.77 -10.58 -35.16
C ALA A 82 35.32 -10.09 -35.24
N ALA A 83 34.93 -9.65 -36.44
CA ALA A 83 33.53 -9.67 -36.84
C ALA A 83 33.06 -11.14 -36.73
N SER A 84 32.23 -11.46 -35.74
CA SER A 84 31.58 -12.76 -35.65
C SER A 84 30.08 -12.61 -35.87
N THR A 85 29.64 -13.18 -36.98
CA THR A 85 28.32 -13.77 -37.15
C THR A 85 27.87 -14.51 -35.89
N ALA A 86 26.59 -14.35 -35.52
CA ALA A 86 25.96 -14.86 -34.31
C ALA A 86 26.22 -16.36 -34.05
N ASP A 87 27.09 -16.66 -33.09
CA ASP A 87 27.00 -17.84 -32.23
C ASP A 87 26.91 -17.28 -30.80
N HIS A 88 25.68 -17.13 -30.30
CA HIS A 88 25.47 -16.72 -28.91
C HIS A 88 26.13 -17.75 -27.99
N THR A 89 26.83 -17.27 -26.96
CA THR A 89 27.32 -18.16 -25.91
C THR A 89 26.15 -18.92 -25.31
N GLU A 90 26.37 -20.16 -24.86
CA GLU A 90 25.40 -20.97 -24.10
C GLU A 90 24.76 -20.19 -22.92
N TRP A 91 25.39 -19.11 -22.46
CA TRP A 91 24.96 -18.30 -21.32
C TRP A 91 24.45 -16.89 -21.69
N TYR A 92 24.15 -16.61 -22.96
CA TYR A 92 23.73 -15.28 -23.40
C TYR A 92 22.50 -14.76 -22.61
N PRO A 93 22.52 -13.49 -22.13
CA PRO A 93 23.46 -12.41 -22.46
C PRO A 93 24.74 -12.33 -21.60
N PHE A 94 24.99 -13.31 -20.75
CA PHE A 94 26.24 -13.43 -20.01
C PHE A 94 27.32 -14.08 -20.88
N LYS A 95 28.57 -13.62 -20.72
CA LYS A 95 29.71 -14.18 -21.47
C LYS A 95 30.05 -15.60 -21.03
N SER A 96 29.67 -15.98 -19.81
CA SER A 96 29.91 -17.33 -19.27
C SER A 96 29.04 -17.62 -18.05
N LYS A 97 28.92 -18.90 -17.71
CA LYS A 97 28.34 -19.38 -16.44
C LYS A 97 28.90 -18.66 -15.21
N MET A 98 30.22 -18.48 -15.16
CA MET A 98 30.90 -17.91 -13.99
C MET A 98 30.64 -16.41 -13.84
N GLU A 99 30.34 -15.70 -14.93
CA GLU A 99 29.90 -14.30 -14.90
C GLU A 99 28.50 -14.16 -14.28
N LEU A 100 27.56 -15.05 -14.63
CA LEU A 100 26.23 -15.10 -14.02
C LEU A 100 26.30 -15.48 -12.54
N ILE A 101 27.04 -16.54 -12.19
CA ILE A 101 27.25 -16.94 -10.79
C ILE A 101 27.89 -15.80 -9.99
N GLY A 102 28.92 -15.14 -10.53
CA GLY A 102 29.53 -13.97 -9.90
C GLY A 102 28.55 -12.81 -9.70
N SER A 103 27.65 -12.58 -10.66
CA SER A 103 26.59 -11.57 -10.55
C SER A 103 25.57 -11.87 -9.45
N LEU A 104 25.20 -13.15 -9.29
CA LEU A 104 24.32 -13.63 -8.22
C LEU A 104 24.99 -13.49 -6.84
N ILE A 105 26.26 -13.86 -6.72
CA ILE A 105 27.01 -13.79 -5.45
C ILE A 105 27.34 -12.36 -5.05
N MET A 106 27.71 -11.49 -6.01
CA MET A 106 27.91 -10.05 -5.74
C MET A 106 26.67 -9.43 -5.06
N GLY A 107 25.50 -9.96 -5.40
CA GLY A 107 24.28 -9.77 -4.64
C GLY A 107 23.22 -9.02 -5.43
N HIS A 108 21.98 -9.29 -5.03
CA HIS A 108 20.74 -8.71 -5.53
C HIS A 108 19.82 -8.51 -4.32
N THR A 109 18.81 -7.62 -4.39
CA THR A 109 17.76 -7.50 -3.35
C THR A 109 18.29 -7.62 -1.91
N HIS A 110 18.12 -8.79 -1.25
CA HIS A 110 18.50 -9.07 0.14
C HIS A 110 19.91 -9.68 0.34
N SER A 111 20.71 -9.88 -0.71
CA SER A 111 21.94 -10.69 -0.68
C SER A 111 23.22 -9.92 -1.03
N MET A 112 23.20 -8.59 -0.98
CA MET A 112 24.39 -7.74 -1.21
C MET A 112 25.58 -8.17 -0.35
N LEU A 113 26.73 -8.38 -0.99
CA LEU A 113 28.00 -8.66 -0.31
C LEU A 113 28.99 -7.50 -0.48
N SER A 114 29.85 -7.31 0.51
CA SER A 114 30.98 -6.39 0.38
C SER A 114 32.03 -6.94 -0.60
N ARG A 115 32.80 -6.03 -1.24
CA ARG A 115 33.93 -6.39 -2.10
C ARG A 115 34.92 -7.33 -1.40
N SER A 116 35.18 -7.10 -0.10
CA SER A 116 36.08 -7.94 0.70
C SER A 116 35.53 -9.34 0.93
N LEU A 117 34.22 -9.48 1.21
CA LEU A 117 33.59 -10.78 1.39
C LEU A 117 33.50 -11.57 0.09
N TYR A 118 33.17 -10.90 -1.03
CA TYR A 118 33.20 -11.53 -2.37
C TYR A 118 34.60 -12.07 -2.69
N SER A 119 35.66 -11.30 -2.44
CA SER A 119 37.05 -11.75 -2.65
C SER A 119 37.41 -12.96 -1.79
N LYS A 120 36.93 -13.03 -0.54
CA LYS A 120 37.10 -14.20 0.33
C LYS A 120 36.38 -15.42 -0.24
N ILE A 121 35.12 -15.28 -0.65
CA ILE A 121 34.33 -16.37 -1.27
C ILE A 121 35.02 -16.87 -2.53
N ARG A 122 35.49 -15.95 -3.40
CA ARG A 122 36.28 -16.29 -4.58
C ARG A 122 37.54 -17.10 -4.22
N GLY A 123 38.26 -16.70 -3.17
CA GLY A 123 39.43 -17.43 -2.67
C GLY A 123 39.09 -18.84 -2.16
N ILE A 124 37.99 -18.99 -1.41
CA ILE A 124 37.49 -20.27 -0.91
C ILE A 124 37.08 -21.19 -2.07
N LEU A 125 36.29 -20.68 -3.02
CA LEU A 125 35.83 -21.46 -4.17
C LEU A 125 36.97 -21.89 -5.09
N LYS A 126 38.06 -21.12 -5.13
CA LYS A 126 39.29 -21.53 -5.84
C LYS A 126 39.89 -22.80 -5.24
N LEU A 127 39.75 -23.04 -3.93
CA LEU A 127 40.16 -24.31 -3.28
C LEU A 127 39.30 -25.50 -3.76
N CYS A 128 38.09 -25.23 -4.24
CA CYS A 128 37.19 -26.21 -4.84
C CYS A 128 37.32 -26.28 -6.38
N ASN A 129 38.39 -25.74 -6.96
CA ASN A 129 38.62 -25.63 -8.41
C ASN A 129 37.55 -24.81 -9.16
N ILE A 130 36.86 -23.88 -8.48
CA ILE A 130 35.90 -22.96 -9.09
C ILE A 130 36.53 -21.56 -9.16
N SER A 131 36.70 -21.04 -10.38
CA SER A 131 37.30 -19.73 -10.61
C SER A 131 36.23 -18.68 -10.94
N LEU A 132 35.81 -17.92 -9.92
CA LEU A 132 34.92 -16.77 -10.14
C LEU A 132 35.67 -15.56 -10.73
N PRO A 133 35.00 -14.74 -11.56
CA PRO A 133 35.57 -13.49 -12.06
C PRO A 133 35.88 -12.52 -10.93
N ALA A 134 36.82 -11.60 -11.18
CA ALA A 134 37.13 -10.52 -10.25
C ALA A 134 35.92 -9.57 -10.12
N TRP A 135 35.86 -8.83 -9.02
CA TRP A 135 34.80 -7.86 -8.76
C TRP A 135 34.61 -6.85 -9.91
N ALA A 136 35.72 -6.29 -10.41
CA ALA A 136 35.72 -5.35 -11.53
C ALA A 136 35.13 -5.97 -12.81
N THR A 137 35.43 -7.24 -13.08
CA THR A 137 34.88 -7.97 -14.23
C THR A 137 33.36 -8.09 -14.16
N ILE A 138 32.81 -8.38 -12.96
CA ILE A 138 31.36 -8.44 -12.77
C ILE A 138 30.72 -7.04 -12.83
N GLN A 139 31.39 -5.99 -12.36
CA GLN A 139 30.91 -4.61 -12.55
C GLN A 139 30.86 -4.22 -14.03
N ALA A 140 31.90 -4.57 -14.81
CA ALA A 140 31.91 -4.37 -16.26
C ALA A 140 30.79 -5.18 -16.94
N ALA A 141 30.51 -6.40 -16.49
CA ALA A 141 29.38 -7.20 -16.96
C ALA A 141 28.03 -6.52 -16.69
N ARG A 142 27.83 -5.97 -15.48
CA ARG A 142 26.64 -5.19 -15.13
C ARG A 142 26.50 -3.95 -16.03
N THR A 143 27.60 -3.25 -16.33
CA THR A 143 27.60 -2.12 -17.28
C THR A 143 27.16 -2.55 -18.67
N ARG A 144 27.76 -3.62 -19.21
CA ARG A 144 27.39 -4.19 -20.50
C ARG A 144 25.91 -4.60 -20.56
N ILE A 145 25.37 -5.18 -19.48
CA ILE A 145 23.95 -5.56 -19.41
C ILE A 145 23.04 -4.32 -19.42
N ARG A 146 23.40 -3.24 -18.71
CA ARG A 146 22.64 -1.99 -18.76
C ARG A 146 22.62 -1.39 -20.16
N GLU A 147 23.76 -1.44 -20.86
CA GLU A 147 23.86 -0.99 -22.26
C GLU A 147 22.99 -1.85 -23.19
N LEU A 148 23.04 -3.18 -23.04
CA LEU A 148 22.21 -4.12 -23.80
C LEU A 148 20.72 -3.86 -23.59
N LEU A 149 20.29 -3.68 -22.34
CA LEU A 149 18.90 -3.41 -21.98
C LEU A 149 18.50 -1.94 -22.18
N LYS A 150 19.44 -1.10 -22.61
CA LYS A 150 19.26 0.36 -22.80
C LYS A 150 18.72 1.05 -21.55
N THR A 151 19.05 0.55 -20.36
CA THR A 151 18.64 1.20 -19.10
C THR A 151 19.57 2.36 -18.78
N LYS A 152 18.97 3.48 -18.36
CA LYS A 152 19.71 4.69 -18.00
C LYS A 152 19.13 5.26 -16.70
N ILE A 153 20.03 5.65 -15.81
CA ILE A 153 19.68 6.47 -14.65
C ILE A 153 19.48 7.89 -15.13
N GLN A 154 18.33 8.46 -14.84
CA GLN A 154 18.01 9.84 -15.16
C GLN A 154 18.56 10.74 -14.05
N LEU A 155 19.38 11.72 -14.40
CA LEU A 155 19.78 12.81 -13.51
C LEU A 155 18.95 14.03 -13.87
N ASN A 156 18.21 14.53 -12.89
CA ASN A 156 17.47 15.79 -12.98
C ASN A 156 17.86 16.69 -11.82
N PHE A 157 17.67 17.99 -11.99
CA PHE A 157 17.83 18.96 -10.91
C PHE A 157 16.46 19.43 -10.45
N SER A 158 16.26 19.45 -9.13
CA SER A 158 15.04 19.99 -8.55
C SER A 158 14.95 21.50 -8.79
N VAL A 159 13.80 22.08 -8.45
CA VAL A 159 13.59 23.52 -8.49
C VAL A 159 14.51 24.28 -7.51
N PHE A 160 15.19 23.59 -6.58
CA PHE A 160 16.20 24.14 -5.66
C PHE A 160 17.61 23.60 -5.96
N ASP A 161 17.87 23.15 -7.18
CA ASP A 161 19.19 22.67 -7.66
C ASP A 161 19.74 21.43 -6.94
N ASN A 162 18.93 20.77 -6.11
CA ASN A 162 19.28 19.47 -5.57
C ASN A 162 19.27 18.40 -6.68
N PRO A 163 20.35 17.60 -6.85
CA PRO A 163 20.38 16.51 -7.82
C PRO A 163 19.44 15.38 -7.40
N CYS A 164 18.62 14.93 -8.34
CA CYS A 164 17.65 13.85 -8.19
C CYS A 164 17.97 12.75 -9.21
N PHE A 165 18.17 11.53 -8.72
CA PHE A 165 18.44 10.36 -9.55
C PHE A 165 17.23 9.43 -9.56
N SER A 166 16.75 9.09 -10.76
CA SER A 166 15.60 8.20 -10.93
C SER A 166 15.81 7.13 -11.99
N LEU A 167 15.07 6.03 -11.87
CA LEU A 167 14.86 5.05 -12.92
C LEU A 167 13.61 5.41 -13.72
N SER A 168 13.62 5.10 -15.02
CA SER A 168 12.46 5.34 -15.88
C SER A 168 11.34 4.36 -15.57
N ALA A 169 10.15 4.88 -15.24
CA ALA A 169 8.95 4.08 -15.08
C ALA A 169 8.59 3.36 -16.40
N ARG A 170 8.83 4.00 -17.56
CA ARG A 170 8.59 3.39 -18.89
C ARG A 170 9.44 2.16 -19.10
N SER A 171 10.74 2.23 -18.76
CA SER A 171 11.65 1.09 -18.90
C SER A 171 11.23 -0.07 -18.01
N LEU A 172 10.86 0.21 -16.76
CA LEU A 172 10.41 -0.80 -15.80
C LEU A 172 9.10 -1.48 -16.23
N LEU A 173 8.11 -0.70 -16.69
CA LEU A 173 6.85 -1.25 -17.24
C LEU A 173 7.06 -2.04 -18.53
N SER A 174 7.98 -1.59 -19.38
CA SER A 174 8.34 -2.34 -20.60
C SER A 174 8.91 -3.70 -20.25
N GLN A 175 9.78 -3.76 -19.24
CA GLN A 175 10.34 -5.01 -18.71
C GLN A 175 9.26 -5.94 -18.15
N ASP A 176 8.24 -5.44 -17.46
CA ASP A 176 7.16 -6.30 -16.95
C ASP A 176 6.30 -6.90 -18.07
N LEU A 177 6.03 -6.13 -19.13
CA LEU A 177 5.29 -6.61 -20.31
C LEU A 177 6.06 -7.62 -21.16
N SER A 178 7.38 -7.51 -21.19
CA SER A 178 8.26 -8.44 -21.90
C SER A 178 8.74 -9.60 -21.01
N ASN A 179 8.29 -9.67 -19.76
CA ASN A 179 8.63 -10.74 -18.84
C ASN A 179 7.50 -11.80 -18.77
N PRO A 180 7.77 -13.05 -19.18
CA PRO A 180 6.75 -14.10 -19.23
C PRO A 180 6.19 -14.48 -17.85
N LEU A 181 6.91 -14.20 -16.75
CA LEU A 181 6.43 -14.46 -15.39
C LEU A 181 5.42 -13.43 -14.89
N VAL A 182 5.38 -12.24 -15.49
CA VAL A 182 4.55 -11.11 -15.04
C VAL A 182 3.44 -10.84 -16.03
N ALA A 183 3.77 -10.68 -17.32
CA ALA A 183 2.86 -10.18 -18.36
C ALA A 183 1.55 -10.98 -18.46
N LYS A 184 1.62 -12.32 -18.31
CA LYS A 184 0.46 -13.22 -18.40
C LYS A 184 -0.62 -12.99 -17.32
N HIS A 185 -0.30 -12.22 -16.28
CA HIS A 185 -1.19 -11.96 -15.14
C HIS A 185 -1.68 -10.52 -15.06
N ILE A 186 -1.29 -9.65 -16.00
CA ILE A 186 -1.68 -8.24 -15.98
C ILE A 186 -3.08 -8.10 -16.57
N ASP A 187 -4.02 -7.59 -15.78
CA ASP A 187 -5.31 -7.11 -16.28
C ASP A 187 -5.10 -5.79 -17.03
N PHE A 188 -5.51 -5.72 -18.30
CA PHE A 188 -5.44 -4.50 -19.12
C PHE A 188 -6.76 -3.72 -19.18
N TYR A 189 -7.83 -4.32 -18.69
CA TYR A 189 -9.18 -3.76 -18.66
C TYR A 189 -9.74 -3.85 -17.23
N PRO A 190 -10.61 -2.91 -16.82
CA PRO A 190 -11.35 -3.08 -15.58
C PRO A 190 -12.32 -4.27 -15.69
N GLU A 191 -12.64 -4.89 -14.56
CA GLU A 191 -13.52 -6.05 -14.43
C GLU A 191 -14.82 -5.65 -13.71
N MET A 192 -15.96 -6.03 -14.28
CA MET A 192 -17.27 -5.87 -13.66
C MET A 192 -17.67 -7.15 -12.94
N THR A 193 -17.89 -7.06 -11.62
CA THR A 193 -18.34 -8.18 -10.80
C THR A 193 -19.71 -7.95 -10.15
N ASN A 194 -20.40 -6.85 -10.49
CA ASN A 194 -21.66 -6.45 -9.86
C ASN A 194 -21.57 -6.34 -8.32
N GLY A 195 -20.40 -5.94 -7.80
CA GLY A 195 -20.15 -5.78 -6.37
C GLY A 195 -19.93 -7.10 -5.62
N LEU A 196 -19.71 -8.21 -6.33
CA LEU A 196 -19.44 -9.53 -5.75
C LEU A 196 -17.94 -9.85 -5.81
N ASP A 197 -17.48 -10.65 -4.84
CA ASP A 197 -16.11 -11.22 -4.78
C ASP A 197 -14.99 -10.23 -5.13
N ILE A 198 -14.97 -9.06 -4.46
CA ILE A 198 -14.00 -7.99 -4.73
C ILE A 198 -12.70 -8.26 -3.99
N TYR A 199 -11.62 -8.53 -4.72
CA TYR A 199 -10.30 -8.81 -4.14
C TYR A 199 -9.12 -8.14 -4.85
N LYS A 200 -9.28 -7.54 -6.04
CA LYS A 200 -8.18 -6.91 -6.82
C LYS A 200 -8.56 -5.53 -7.37
N PHE A 201 -7.56 -4.71 -7.72
CA PHE A 201 -7.77 -3.33 -8.20
C PHE A 201 -8.46 -3.22 -9.56
N SER A 202 -8.35 -4.22 -10.45
CA SER A 202 -9.09 -4.23 -11.72
C SER A 202 -10.60 -4.26 -11.51
N GLN A 203 -11.08 -4.72 -10.35
CA GLN A 203 -12.50 -4.71 -9.96
C GLN A 203 -12.92 -3.39 -9.28
N SER A 204 -12.04 -2.39 -9.22
CA SER A 204 -12.32 -1.12 -8.55
C SER A 204 -13.30 -0.24 -9.36
N LYS A 205 -14.20 0.44 -8.63
CA LYS A 205 -15.09 1.44 -9.22
C LYS A 205 -14.30 2.55 -9.93
N LYS A 206 -13.15 2.97 -9.38
CA LYS A 206 -12.32 3.99 -10.02
C LYS A 206 -11.93 3.60 -11.43
N TRP A 207 -11.33 2.42 -11.62
CA TRP A 207 -10.86 1.99 -12.94
C TRP A 207 -12.04 1.74 -13.88
N LEU A 208 -13.13 1.17 -13.39
CA LEU A 208 -14.30 0.83 -14.19
C LEU A 208 -15.13 2.06 -14.62
N GLN A 209 -15.30 3.05 -13.73
CA GLN A 209 -16.33 4.10 -13.87
C GLN A 209 -15.75 5.52 -13.75
N ASP A 210 -14.89 5.77 -12.75
CA ASP A 210 -14.55 7.15 -12.35
C ASP A 210 -13.40 7.77 -13.16
N LEU A 211 -12.66 6.98 -13.95
CA LEU A 211 -11.66 7.51 -14.86
C LEU A 211 -12.31 8.37 -15.95
N LEU A 212 -11.76 9.57 -16.15
CA LEU A 212 -12.16 10.45 -17.26
C LEU A 212 -11.95 9.75 -18.61
N PRO A 213 -12.75 10.08 -19.65
CA PRO A 213 -12.66 9.48 -20.98
C PRO A 213 -11.24 9.32 -21.53
N ALA A 214 -10.39 10.34 -21.37
CA ALA A 214 -9.00 10.34 -21.86
C ALA A 214 -8.07 9.32 -21.16
N HIS A 215 -8.48 8.82 -19.99
CA HIS A 215 -7.70 7.95 -19.10
C HIS A 215 -8.23 6.51 -19.05
N ARG A 216 -9.32 6.20 -19.77
CA ARG A 216 -9.88 4.84 -19.82
C ARG A 216 -9.04 3.94 -20.75
N ALA A 217 -9.24 2.63 -20.64
CA ALA A 217 -8.70 1.68 -21.61
C ALA A 217 -9.17 2.07 -23.03
N PRO A 218 -8.27 2.50 -23.93
CA PRO A 218 -8.67 3.32 -25.07
C PRO A 218 -9.21 2.50 -26.25
N MET A 219 -8.86 1.21 -26.34
CA MET A 219 -9.20 0.38 -27.49
C MET A 219 -9.36 -1.10 -27.13
N CYS A 220 -10.03 -1.84 -28.00
CA CYS A 220 -10.02 -3.30 -28.04
C CYS A 220 -9.75 -3.83 -29.45
N GLU A 221 -9.23 -5.04 -29.52
CA GLU A 221 -8.97 -5.76 -30.77
C GLU A 221 -9.99 -6.89 -30.94
N VAL A 222 -10.62 -6.96 -32.11
CA VAL A 222 -11.60 -8.01 -32.45
C VAL A 222 -11.33 -8.46 -33.88
N LYS A 223 -10.97 -9.74 -34.05
CA LYS A 223 -10.70 -10.36 -35.36
C LYS A 223 -9.67 -9.58 -36.20
N GLY A 224 -8.60 -9.06 -35.58
CA GLY A 224 -7.58 -8.26 -36.26
C GLY A 224 -7.96 -6.82 -36.58
N LYS A 225 -9.15 -6.36 -36.19
CA LYS A 225 -9.59 -4.96 -36.29
C LYS A 225 -9.50 -4.26 -34.95
N HIS A 226 -9.23 -2.96 -34.98
CA HIS A 226 -9.09 -2.13 -33.79
C HIS A 226 -10.29 -1.20 -33.63
N PHE A 227 -10.89 -1.20 -32.45
CA PHE A 227 -12.05 -0.37 -32.10
C PHE A 227 -11.68 0.53 -30.93
N TYR A 228 -11.91 1.84 -31.05
CA TYR A 228 -11.54 2.83 -30.05
C TYR A 228 -12.77 3.41 -29.37
N LEU A 229 -12.60 3.84 -28.12
CA LEU A 229 -13.63 4.64 -27.45
C LEU A 229 -13.93 5.90 -28.28
N PHE A 230 -15.19 6.32 -28.28
CA PHE A 230 -15.68 7.50 -29.00
C PHE A 230 -15.57 7.45 -30.54
N GLU A 231 -15.26 6.29 -31.13
CA GLU A 231 -15.40 6.08 -32.58
C GLU A 231 -16.72 5.35 -32.89
N PRO A 232 -17.45 5.74 -33.96
CA PRO A 232 -18.58 4.95 -34.43
C PRO A 232 -18.16 3.53 -34.83
N VAL A 233 -18.96 2.55 -34.41
CA VAL A 233 -18.79 1.13 -34.69
C VAL A 233 -20.09 0.56 -35.24
N GLN A 234 -20.04 -0.15 -36.35
CA GLN A 234 -21.18 -0.91 -36.83
C GLN A 234 -21.13 -2.32 -36.23
N LEU A 235 -22.27 -2.75 -35.70
CA LEU A 235 -22.47 -4.11 -35.20
C LEU A 235 -22.83 -5.08 -36.34
N LEU A 236 -22.73 -6.38 -36.08
CA LEU A 236 -23.25 -7.43 -36.97
C LEU A 236 -24.76 -7.29 -37.26
N SER A 237 -25.51 -6.61 -36.39
CA SER A 237 -26.93 -6.28 -36.61
C SER A 237 -27.14 -5.07 -37.56
N ALA A 238 -26.06 -4.50 -38.10
CA ALA A 238 -25.98 -3.25 -38.85
C ALA A 238 -26.27 -1.97 -38.05
N ALA A 239 -26.64 -2.07 -36.77
CA ALA A 239 -26.78 -0.89 -35.91
C ALA A 239 -25.42 -0.19 -35.70
N VAL A 240 -25.42 1.15 -35.69
CA VAL A 240 -24.23 1.95 -35.42
C VAL A 240 -24.25 2.43 -33.97
N VAL A 241 -23.17 2.18 -33.25
CA VAL A 241 -23.00 2.53 -31.84
C VAL A 241 -21.69 3.26 -31.60
N ILE A 242 -21.56 3.92 -30.45
CA ILE A 242 -20.32 4.55 -29.99
C ILE A 242 -19.95 3.94 -28.63
N PRO A 243 -18.83 3.20 -28.53
CA PRO A 243 -18.36 2.64 -27.26
C PRO A 243 -17.76 3.73 -26.37
N LEU A 244 -18.14 3.75 -25.09
CA LEU A 244 -17.69 4.73 -24.10
C LEU A 244 -16.87 4.11 -22.95
N PHE A 245 -16.99 2.80 -22.76
CA PHE A 245 -16.25 2.01 -21.79
C PHE A 245 -15.95 0.63 -22.36
N PHE A 246 -14.75 0.09 -22.09
CA PHE A 246 -14.40 -1.32 -22.30
C PHE A 246 -14.12 -1.97 -20.96
N TYR A 247 -14.66 -3.17 -20.73
CA TYR A 247 -14.52 -3.88 -19.46
C TYR A 247 -14.70 -5.39 -19.62
N GLN A 248 -14.08 -6.16 -18.73
CA GLN A 248 -14.24 -7.62 -18.63
C GLN A 248 -15.47 -7.97 -17.78
N HIS A 249 -16.21 -8.99 -18.20
CA HIS A 249 -17.28 -9.59 -17.41
C HIS A 249 -17.40 -11.07 -17.80
N ASP A 250 -17.37 -11.98 -16.82
CA ASP A 250 -17.39 -13.43 -17.03
C ASP A 250 -16.38 -13.92 -18.09
N ASP A 251 -15.12 -13.47 -17.96
CA ASP A 251 -14.01 -13.76 -18.88
C ASP A 251 -14.23 -13.33 -20.35
N GLN A 252 -15.20 -12.45 -20.60
CA GLN A 252 -15.47 -11.88 -21.92
C GLN A 252 -15.37 -10.35 -21.89
N LEU A 253 -14.89 -9.78 -23.01
CA LEU A 253 -14.79 -8.33 -23.15
C LEU A 253 -16.12 -7.74 -23.66
N PHE A 254 -16.60 -6.73 -22.95
CA PHE A 254 -17.81 -5.98 -23.26
C PHE A 254 -17.50 -4.49 -23.46
N ALA A 255 -18.44 -3.81 -24.12
CA ALA A 255 -18.48 -2.38 -24.20
C ALA A 255 -19.82 -1.83 -23.70
N LYS A 256 -19.78 -0.68 -23.01
CA LYS A 256 -20.96 0.17 -22.83
C LYS A 256 -21.05 1.10 -24.04
N CYS A 257 -22.16 1.02 -24.76
CA CYS A 257 -22.31 1.64 -26.06
C CYS A 257 -23.57 2.49 -26.13
N LEU A 258 -23.43 3.72 -26.63
CA LEU A 258 -24.55 4.56 -27.04
C LEU A 258 -24.93 4.21 -28.47
N GLN A 259 -26.17 3.80 -28.72
CA GLN A 259 -26.65 3.59 -30.09
C GLN A 259 -26.97 4.93 -30.77
N ILE A 260 -26.46 5.13 -31.99
CA ILE A 260 -26.79 6.31 -32.78
C ILE A 260 -28.23 6.18 -33.29
N GLN A 261 -29.06 7.17 -32.95
CA GLN A 261 -30.47 7.25 -33.31
C GLN A 261 -30.69 8.51 -34.17
N ARG A 262 -31.87 8.62 -34.81
CA ARG A 262 -32.18 9.74 -35.72
C ARG A 262 -32.08 11.12 -35.06
N ASN A 263 -32.43 11.23 -33.78
CA ASN A 263 -32.32 12.46 -32.99
C ASN A 263 -30.87 12.91 -32.76
N HIS A 264 -29.88 12.02 -32.88
CA HIS A 264 -28.46 12.36 -32.80
C HIS A 264 -27.92 12.92 -34.12
N ILE A 265 -28.68 12.83 -35.23
CA ILE A 265 -28.22 13.19 -36.57
C ILE A 265 -28.99 14.41 -37.06
N CYS A 266 -28.27 15.52 -37.26
CA CYS A 266 -28.78 16.70 -37.95
C CYS A 266 -28.29 16.71 -39.40
N GLN A 267 -29.23 16.73 -40.35
CA GLN A 267 -28.92 16.84 -41.77
C GLN A 267 -28.60 18.28 -42.14
N MET A 268 -27.44 18.51 -42.75
CA MET A 268 -26.99 19.81 -43.26
C MET A 268 -26.80 19.72 -44.78
N PRO A 269 -26.72 20.84 -45.51
CA PRO A 269 -26.40 20.81 -46.94
C PRO A 269 -25.08 20.08 -47.19
N ASN A 270 -25.16 18.95 -47.91
CA ASN A 270 -24.05 18.06 -48.27
C ASN A 270 -23.34 17.29 -47.13
N LYS A 271 -23.73 17.45 -45.85
CA LYS A 271 -23.09 16.78 -44.70
C LYS A 271 -24.07 16.45 -43.57
N ILE A 272 -23.66 15.57 -42.65
CA ILE A 272 -24.38 15.28 -41.42
C ILE A 272 -23.61 15.81 -40.21
N LYS A 273 -24.32 16.25 -39.17
CA LYS A 273 -23.76 16.52 -37.86
C LYS A 273 -24.26 15.46 -36.88
N ILE A 274 -23.34 14.68 -36.31
CA ILE A 274 -23.66 13.69 -35.28
C ILE A 274 -23.35 14.31 -33.91
N THR A 275 -24.36 14.46 -33.07
CA THR A 275 -24.22 14.98 -31.71
C THR A 275 -24.67 13.94 -30.68
N ILE A 276 -23.78 13.58 -29.76
CA ILE A 276 -24.03 12.67 -28.64
C ILE A 276 -24.11 13.43 -27.31
N PRO A 277 -24.83 12.90 -26.30
CA PRO A 277 -24.85 13.50 -24.97
C PRO A 277 -23.46 13.46 -24.30
N ALA A 278 -23.12 14.53 -23.59
CA ALA A 278 -21.89 14.59 -22.80
C ALA A 278 -22.00 13.89 -21.45
N SER A 279 -20.85 13.43 -20.95
CA SER A 279 -20.70 12.99 -19.55
C SER A 279 -21.62 11.82 -19.15
N LEU A 280 -21.90 10.90 -20.08
CA LEU A 280 -22.65 9.69 -19.78
C LEU A 280 -21.88 8.79 -18.80
N GLU A 281 -22.51 8.49 -17.67
CA GLU A 281 -21.97 7.61 -16.64
C GLU A 281 -22.06 6.14 -17.05
N PHE A 282 -21.28 5.27 -16.40
CA PHE A 282 -21.21 3.84 -16.74
C PHE A 282 -22.58 3.13 -16.67
N GLN A 283 -23.43 3.53 -15.73
CA GLN A 283 -24.77 2.96 -15.51
C GLN A 283 -25.89 3.77 -16.18
N ASP A 284 -25.56 4.72 -17.06
CA ASP A 284 -26.58 5.52 -17.74
C ASP A 284 -27.53 4.60 -18.55
N PRO A 285 -28.86 4.75 -18.40
CA PRO A 285 -29.83 3.85 -19.03
C PRO A 285 -29.85 3.94 -20.57
N GLN A 286 -29.25 4.98 -21.17
CA GLN A 286 -29.08 5.09 -22.62
C GLN A 286 -27.97 4.18 -23.16
N LEU A 287 -27.12 3.64 -22.29
CA LEU A 287 -26.01 2.77 -22.67
C LEU A 287 -26.45 1.30 -22.71
N SER A 288 -26.34 0.72 -23.89
CA SER A 288 -26.49 -0.72 -24.10
C SER A 288 -25.19 -1.45 -23.74
N THR A 289 -25.33 -2.69 -23.25
CA THR A 289 -24.19 -3.57 -22.97
C THR A 289 -24.00 -4.51 -24.17
N ILE A 290 -22.84 -4.44 -24.82
CA ILE A 290 -22.58 -5.14 -26.07
C ILE A 290 -21.29 -5.97 -25.92
N PRO A 291 -21.32 -7.30 -26.15
CA PRO A 291 -20.10 -8.09 -26.26
C PRO A 291 -19.28 -7.58 -27.46
N VAL A 292 -17.97 -7.33 -27.29
CA VAL A 292 -17.16 -6.75 -28.38
C VAL A 292 -17.08 -7.65 -29.61
N ASN A 293 -17.34 -8.95 -29.47
CA ASN A 293 -17.40 -9.88 -30.61
C ASN A 293 -18.54 -9.58 -31.61
N GLN A 294 -19.49 -8.71 -31.24
CA GLN A 294 -20.54 -8.20 -32.11
C GLN A 294 -20.10 -7.03 -32.99
N PHE A 295 -18.89 -6.49 -32.76
CA PHE A 295 -18.34 -5.42 -33.58
C PHE A 295 -17.91 -5.97 -34.95
N ASP A 296 -18.26 -5.23 -36.01
CA ASP A 296 -18.01 -5.65 -37.40
C ASP A 296 -17.19 -4.63 -38.18
N CYS A 297 -17.76 -3.44 -38.45
CA CYS A 297 -17.09 -2.38 -39.21
C CYS A 297 -16.59 -1.27 -38.27
N ASP A 298 -15.33 -0.88 -38.46
CA ASP A 298 -14.79 0.32 -37.80
C ASP A 298 -15.28 1.60 -38.49
N TYR A 299 -15.08 2.75 -37.85
CA TYR A 299 -15.56 4.06 -38.30
C TYR A 299 -15.27 4.39 -39.79
N SER A 300 -14.21 3.82 -40.37
CA SER A 300 -13.77 4.07 -41.75
C SER A 300 -14.46 3.19 -42.80
N GLU A 301 -15.07 2.10 -42.35
CA GLU A 301 -15.76 1.10 -43.16
C GLU A 301 -17.28 1.31 -43.21
N ILE A 302 -17.84 2.03 -42.23
CA ILE A 302 -19.28 2.30 -42.13
C ILE A 302 -19.76 3.12 -43.33
N ARG A 303 -20.84 2.64 -43.97
CA ARG A 303 -21.51 3.32 -45.08
C ARG A 303 -22.91 3.78 -44.68
N MET A 304 -23.27 4.98 -45.15
CA MET A 304 -24.61 5.55 -45.05
C MET A 304 -25.54 4.92 -46.11
N ASP A 305 -26.86 5.16 -45.99
CA ASP A 305 -27.87 4.66 -46.94
C ASP A 305 -27.62 5.10 -48.40
N ASP A 306 -26.98 6.26 -48.59
CA ASP A 306 -26.57 6.80 -49.89
C ASP A 306 -25.22 6.25 -50.39
N SER A 307 -24.70 5.20 -49.74
CA SER A 307 -23.41 4.54 -50.00
C SER A 307 -22.15 5.38 -49.73
N ARG A 308 -22.25 6.64 -49.29
CA ARG A 308 -21.10 7.44 -48.84
C ARG A 308 -20.56 6.88 -47.52
N LYS A 309 -19.25 7.03 -47.28
CA LYS A 309 -18.68 6.66 -45.98
C LYS A 309 -19.19 7.59 -44.90
N LEU A 310 -19.37 7.07 -43.69
CA LEU A 310 -19.76 7.86 -42.52
C LEU A 310 -18.78 9.02 -42.30
N MET A 311 -17.48 8.74 -42.37
CA MET A 311 -16.41 9.71 -42.17
C MET A 311 -16.49 10.91 -43.13
N ASP A 312 -16.75 10.65 -44.41
CA ASP A 312 -16.91 11.71 -45.42
C ASP A 312 -18.19 12.51 -45.18
N SER A 313 -19.24 11.82 -44.72
CA SER A 313 -20.54 12.43 -44.47
C SER A 313 -20.53 13.36 -43.26
N CYS A 314 -19.76 13.03 -42.22
CA CYS A 314 -19.65 13.82 -40.99
C CYS A 314 -18.43 14.77 -40.96
N ASP A 315 -17.75 14.95 -42.09
CA ASP A 315 -16.57 15.84 -42.20
C ASP A 315 -15.46 15.46 -41.19
N GLY A 316 -15.31 14.17 -40.92
CA GLY A 316 -14.29 13.65 -40.00
C GLY A 316 -14.49 14.01 -38.52
N VAL A 317 -15.67 14.48 -38.09
CA VAL A 317 -15.92 14.87 -36.70
C VAL A 317 -17.30 14.44 -36.19
N ILE A 318 -17.39 14.18 -34.89
CA ILE A 318 -18.65 14.11 -34.14
C ILE A 318 -18.60 15.12 -32.98
N TYR A 319 -19.75 15.37 -32.35
CA TYR A 319 -19.87 16.37 -31.29
C TYR A 319 -20.41 15.74 -30.03
N GLU A 320 -19.82 16.08 -28.89
CA GLU A 320 -20.38 15.80 -27.57
C GLU A 320 -21.03 17.08 -27.05
N SER A 321 -22.28 17.03 -26.56
CA SER A 321 -23.02 18.21 -26.11
C SER A 321 -23.55 18.08 -24.69
N SER A 322 -23.26 19.07 -23.86
CA SER A 322 -23.87 19.25 -22.53
C SER A 322 -25.11 20.15 -22.57
N GLY A 323 -25.61 20.50 -23.77
CA GLY A 323 -26.66 21.49 -23.99
C GLY A 323 -26.16 22.94 -23.93
N SER A 324 -25.18 23.24 -23.08
CA SER A 324 -24.55 24.57 -22.93
C SER A 324 -23.24 24.72 -23.70
N LYS A 325 -22.55 23.62 -23.98
CA LYS A 325 -21.27 23.59 -24.69
C LYS A 325 -21.21 22.36 -25.58
N GLU A 326 -20.68 22.53 -26.79
CA GLU A 326 -20.33 21.43 -27.68
C GLU A 326 -18.80 21.25 -27.71
N VAL A 327 -18.37 20.00 -27.63
CA VAL A 327 -16.97 19.58 -27.74
C VAL A 327 -16.81 18.74 -29.00
N VAL A 328 -15.82 19.07 -29.82
CA VAL A 328 -15.52 18.33 -31.06
C VAL A 328 -14.73 17.07 -30.72
N ILE A 329 -15.18 15.93 -31.24
CA ILE A 329 -14.46 14.65 -31.20
C ILE A 329 -13.97 14.34 -32.62
N PRO A 330 -12.65 14.32 -32.86
CA PRO A 330 -12.10 14.02 -34.18
C PRO A 330 -12.17 12.53 -34.52
N LEU A 331 -12.38 12.23 -35.80
CA LEU A 331 -12.27 10.90 -36.39
C LEU A 331 -11.13 10.89 -37.44
N PRO A 332 -10.14 9.99 -37.35
CA PRO A 332 -9.98 8.96 -36.32
C PRO A 332 -9.68 9.51 -34.92
N ASN A 333 -9.92 8.66 -33.91
CA ASN A 333 -9.51 8.92 -32.54
C ASN A 333 -8.00 9.20 -32.47
N PRO A 334 -7.53 10.20 -31.69
CA PRO A 334 -6.11 10.50 -31.55
C PRO A 334 -5.25 9.31 -31.10
N TRP A 335 -5.79 8.40 -30.29
CA TRP A 335 -5.11 7.16 -29.90
C TRP A 335 -4.90 6.20 -31.06
N ARG A 336 -5.81 6.16 -32.05
CA ARG A 336 -5.62 5.37 -33.28
C ARG A 336 -4.40 5.86 -34.06
N ILE A 337 -4.24 7.17 -34.17
CA ILE A 337 -3.09 7.80 -34.84
C ILE A 337 -1.80 7.48 -34.08
N LYS A 338 -1.78 7.65 -32.75
CA LYS A 338 -0.60 7.36 -31.91
C LYS A 338 -0.21 5.88 -31.95
N ALA A 339 -1.19 4.98 -31.94
CA ALA A 339 -0.95 3.55 -31.97
C ALA A 339 -0.40 3.08 -33.31
N ASN A 340 -0.74 3.76 -34.41
CA ASN A 340 -0.27 3.46 -35.76
C ASN A 340 -0.37 1.96 -36.09
N GLY A 341 -1.56 1.39 -35.87
CA GLY A 341 -1.83 -0.03 -36.12
C GLY A 341 -1.34 -1.01 -35.04
N LYS A 342 -0.84 -0.54 -33.89
CA LYS A 342 -0.51 -1.39 -32.73
C LYS A 342 -1.67 -1.52 -31.74
N ILE A 343 -1.71 -2.62 -31.00
CA ILE A 343 -2.61 -2.77 -29.84
C ILE A 343 -2.19 -1.80 -28.73
N ILE A 344 -3.16 -1.23 -28.00
CA ILE A 344 -2.87 -0.40 -26.82
C ILE A 344 -3.09 -1.21 -25.53
N ARG A 345 -2.08 -1.28 -24.67
CA ARG A 345 -2.18 -1.81 -23.30
C ARG A 345 -2.37 -0.67 -22.30
N HIS A 346 -3.41 -0.74 -21.50
CA HIS A 346 -3.65 0.19 -20.40
C HIS A 346 -3.16 -0.44 -19.09
N VAL A 347 -2.13 0.15 -18.48
CA VAL A 347 -1.38 -0.43 -17.36
C VAL A 347 -1.31 0.55 -16.19
N PRO A 348 -2.38 0.70 -15.38
CA PRO A 348 -2.35 1.57 -14.20
C PRO A 348 -1.37 1.08 -13.13
N ILE A 349 -0.81 2.04 -12.38
CA ILE A 349 0.12 1.78 -11.28
C ILE A 349 -0.41 2.31 -9.94
N THR A 350 0.04 1.69 -8.86
CA THR A 350 -0.09 2.22 -7.50
C THR A 350 1.26 2.82 -7.11
N LEU A 351 1.28 4.14 -6.88
CA LEU A 351 2.48 4.89 -6.54
C LEU A 351 2.60 5.02 -5.02
N TYR A 352 3.82 4.90 -4.49
CA TYR A 352 4.12 5.03 -3.08
C TYR A 352 5.33 5.93 -2.85
N SER A 353 5.27 6.71 -1.78
CA SER A 353 6.45 7.38 -1.23
C SER A 353 6.38 7.38 0.29
N ASP A 354 7.53 7.20 0.94
CA ASP A 354 7.67 7.42 2.38
C ASP A 354 9.12 7.71 2.75
N ASP A 355 9.33 8.08 4.03
CA ASP A 355 10.66 8.15 4.59
C ASP A 355 11.22 6.79 5.01
N THR A 356 12.50 6.59 4.71
CA THR A 356 13.23 5.38 5.04
C THR A 356 14.60 5.74 5.57
N SER A 357 15.02 5.07 6.65
CA SER A 357 16.40 5.22 7.09
C SER A 357 17.36 4.42 6.21
N GLY A 358 18.38 5.11 5.71
CA GLY A 358 19.52 4.54 5.00
C GLY A 358 20.56 3.90 5.92
N ASN A 359 20.28 3.76 7.22
CA ASN A 359 21.17 3.14 8.21
C ASN A 359 20.43 2.05 9.03
N THR A 360 21.16 1.30 9.85
CA THR A 360 20.55 0.34 10.79
C THR A 360 19.69 1.02 11.86
N SER A 361 19.94 2.30 12.20
CA SER A 361 19.11 3.10 13.10
C SER A 361 18.30 4.15 12.33
N LYS A 362 17.03 4.36 12.74
CA LYS A 362 16.09 5.24 12.02
C LYS A 362 16.47 6.73 12.00
N GLN A 363 17.32 7.17 12.93
CA GLN A 363 17.55 8.59 13.22
C GLN A 363 18.59 9.27 12.31
N PHE A 364 19.51 8.50 11.72
CA PHE A 364 20.61 9.04 10.92
C PHE A 364 20.47 8.62 9.46
N ASN A 365 20.66 9.57 8.52
CA ASN A 365 20.55 9.37 7.07
C ASN A 365 19.11 9.03 6.60
N LYS A 366 18.18 9.98 6.77
CA LYS A 366 16.81 9.89 6.25
C LYS A 366 16.82 9.99 4.72
N HIS A 367 16.16 9.05 4.06
CA HIS A 367 15.86 9.05 2.63
C HIS A 367 14.36 9.22 2.43
N ILE A 368 13.97 9.89 1.36
CA ILE A 368 12.61 9.86 0.81
C ILE A 368 12.67 9.05 -0.46
N SER A 369 11.87 7.99 -0.54
CA SER A 369 11.98 6.99 -1.63
C SER A 369 10.64 6.79 -2.32
N PHE A 370 10.67 6.70 -3.65
CA PHE A 370 9.52 6.41 -4.49
C PHE A 370 9.55 4.97 -5.00
N TYR A 371 8.43 4.28 -4.86
CA TYR A 371 8.20 2.95 -5.44
C TYR A 371 6.87 2.91 -6.20
N PHE A 372 6.72 1.93 -7.09
CA PHE A 372 5.40 1.57 -7.62
C PHE A 372 5.22 0.07 -7.76
N THR A 373 3.97 -0.34 -7.99
CA THR A 373 3.56 -1.69 -8.37
C THR A 373 2.42 -1.61 -9.38
N LEU A 374 2.21 -2.65 -10.16
CA LEU A 374 1.15 -2.71 -11.17
C LEU A 374 -0.21 -2.93 -10.50
N SER A 375 -1.17 -2.04 -10.76
CA SER A 375 -2.55 -2.21 -10.25
C SER A 375 -3.30 -3.32 -11.00
N GLY A 376 -2.88 -3.67 -12.22
CA GLY A 376 -3.45 -4.79 -12.98
C GLY A 376 -3.06 -6.18 -12.46
N LEU A 377 -2.16 -6.29 -11.48
CA LEU A 377 -1.75 -7.58 -10.92
C LEU A 377 -2.61 -7.98 -9.71
N PRO A 378 -3.05 -9.25 -9.61
CA PRO A 378 -3.79 -9.73 -8.46
C PRO A 378 -2.89 -9.77 -7.19
N PRO A 379 -3.47 -9.65 -5.97
CA PRO A 379 -2.70 -9.50 -4.73
C PRO A 379 -1.69 -10.62 -4.42
N ASN A 380 -1.96 -11.87 -4.85
CA ASN A 380 -1.03 -12.98 -4.66
C ASN A 380 0.30 -12.79 -5.44
N ILE A 381 0.29 -11.92 -6.46
CA ILE A 381 1.44 -11.56 -7.28
C ILE A 381 1.96 -10.16 -6.90
N SER A 382 1.08 -9.15 -6.83
CA SER A 382 1.47 -7.76 -6.54
C SER A 382 1.95 -7.50 -5.11
N ASN A 383 1.70 -8.42 -4.17
CA ASN A 383 2.25 -8.36 -2.80
C ASN A 383 3.61 -9.06 -2.66
N GLN A 384 4.15 -9.64 -3.73
CA GLN A 384 5.51 -10.16 -3.73
C GLN A 384 6.50 -9.02 -3.98
N GLU A 385 7.60 -8.99 -3.23
CA GLU A 385 8.65 -7.96 -3.38
C GLU A 385 9.22 -7.93 -4.81
N TYR A 386 9.16 -9.05 -5.54
CA TYR A 386 9.50 -9.13 -6.96
C TYR A 386 8.77 -8.08 -7.82
N ASN A 387 7.52 -7.73 -7.49
CA ASN A 387 6.67 -6.80 -8.25
C ASN A 387 6.59 -5.40 -7.60
N CYS A 388 7.58 -5.06 -6.76
CA CYS A 388 7.78 -3.72 -6.23
C CYS A 388 8.98 -3.07 -6.94
N HIS A 389 8.76 -1.93 -7.57
CA HIS A 389 9.73 -1.28 -8.44
C HIS A 389 10.24 0.01 -7.80
N PHE A 390 11.56 0.17 -7.78
CA PHE A 390 12.22 1.39 -7.34
C PHE A 390 12.17 2.46 -8.43
N LEU A 391 11.81 3.70 -8.07
CA LEU A 391 11.92 4.85 -8.97
C LEU A 391 13.03 5.79 -8.56
N ALA A 392 13.00 6.32 -7.34
CA ALA A 392 13.94 7.33 -6.89
C ALA A 392 14.16 7.26 -5.39
N SER A 393 15.30 7.78 -4.93
CA SER A 393 15.55 8.02 -3.52
C SER A 393 16.53 9.17 -3.33
N SER A 394 16.29 10.01 -2.33
CA SER A 394 17.18 11.10 -1.99
C SER A 394 17.20 11.36 -0.48
N ASN A 395 18.38 11.72 0.03
CA ASN A 395 18.58 12.23 1.39
C ASN A 395 18.73 13.76 1.44
N ILE A 396 18.64 14.42 0.28
CA ILE A 396 18.82 15.89 0.16
C ILE A 396 17.63 16.58 -0.51
N ALA A 397 16.78 15.85 -1.24
CA ALA A 397 15.61 16.37 -1.93
C ALA A 397 14.31 15.83 -1.30
N SER A 398 13.34 16.72 -1.09
CA SER A 398 11.99 16.39 -0.62
C SER A 398 11.21 15.50 -1.59
N VAL A 399 10.05 15.00 -1.15
CA VAL A 399 9.14 14.23 -2.01
C VAL A 399 8.70 15.04 -3.22
N LEU A 400 8.38 16.33 -3.03
CA LEU A 400 7.90 17.20 -4.10
C LEU A 400 9.01 17.55 -5.09
N GLU A 401 10.24 17.77 -4.62
CA GLU A 401 11.41 17.98 -5.48
C GLU A 401 11.69 16.78 -6.39
N GLN A 402 11.68 15.57 -5.83
CA GLN A 402 11.87 14.34 -6.61
C GLN A 402 10.70 14.09 -7.57
N SER A 403 9.47 14.43 -7.15
CA SER A 403 8.26 14.14 -7.91
C SER A 403 8.17 14.88 -9.25
N LYS A 404 8.88 15.99 -9.45
CA LYS A 404 8.80 16.78 -10.69
C LYS A 404 9.05 15.92 -11.93
N SER A 405 10.22 15.28 -11.99
CA SER A 405 10.59 14.42 -13.12
C SER A 405 9.71 13.18 -13.26
N ILE A 406 9.26 12.62 -12.12
CA ILE A 406 8.37 11.45 -12.08
C ILE A 406 7.01 11.81 -12.69
N VAL A 407 6.40 12.93 -12.26
CA VAL A 407 5.10 13.40 -12.77
C VAL A 407 5.20 13.76 -14.26
N GLU A 408 6.27 14.41 -14.70
CA GLU A 408 6.51 14.70 -16.12
C GLU A 408 6.56 13.40 -16.95
N GLU A 409 7.27 12.37 -16.49
CA GLU A 409 7.34 11.07 -17.18
C GLU A 409 5.97 10.37 -17.22
N LEU A 410 5.25 10.35 -16.10
CA LEU A 410 3.93 9.74 -15.96
C LEU A 410 2.87 10.45 -16.83
N ASN A 411 2.92 11.78 -16.93
CA ASN A 411 2.05 12.54 -17.81
C ASN A 411 2.31 12.23 -19.28
N LEU A 412 3.57 12.08 -19.67
CA LEU A 412 3.93 11.66 -21.03
C LEU A 412 3.41 10.24 -21.31
N MET A 413 3.50 9.32 -20.35
CA MET A 413 2.95 7.96 -20.46
C MET A 413 1.42 7.97 -20.59
N THR A 414 0.73 8.82 -19.82
CA THR A 414 -0.73 8.94 -19.84
C THR A 414 -1.23 9.56 -21.14
N THR A 415 -0.57 10.62 -21.61
CA THR A 415 -1.07 11.45 -22.73
C THR A 415 -0.56 11.03 -24.09
N ARG A 416 0.65 10.46 -24.20
CA ARG A 416 1.28 10.05 -25.47
C ARG A 416 1.42 8.54 -25.59
N GLY A 417 1.57 7.85 -24.46
CA GLY A 417 1.96 6.44 -24.42
C GLY A 417 3.44 6.23 -24.79
N PHE A 418 3.88 4.98 -24.73
CA PHE A 418 5.23 4.55 -25.11
C PHE A 418 5.21 3.14 -25.71
N HIS A 419 6.21 2.79 -26.51
CA HIS A 419 6.30 1.45 -27.09
C HIS A 419 6.91 0.45 -26.12
N ALA A 420 6.36 -0.76 -26.08
CA ALA A 420 6.89 -1.91 -25.36
C ALA A 420 6.61 -3.19 -26.14
N TYR A 421 7.25 -4.30 -25.77
CA TYR A 421 6.94 -5.62 -26.30
C TYR A 421 6.08 -6.39 -25.31
N ASP A 422 4.92 -6.83 -25.75
CA ASP A 422 4.05 -7.70 -24.95
C ASP A 422 4.31 -9.15 -25.34
N VAL A 423 4.98 -9.88 -24.44
CA VAL A 423 5.35 -11.28 -24.67
C VAL A 423 4.13 -12.20 -24.82
N THR A 424 2.98 -11.83 -24.24
CA THR A 424 1.77 -12.67 -24.25
C THR A 424 1.12 -12.77 -25.63
N ILE A 425 1.30 -11.74 -26.46
CA ILE A 425 0.83 -11.69 -27.85
C ILE A 425 1.99 -11.66 -28.86
N SER A 426 3.23 -11.68 -28.36
CA SER A 426 4.46 -11.68 -29.16
C SER A 426 4.55 -10.52 -30.16
N GLN A 427 4.14 -9.32 -29.74
CA GLN A 427 4.05 -8.15 -30.61
C GLN A 427 4.46 -6.87 -29.87
N GLU A 428 4.93 -5.88 -30.63
CA GLU A 428 5.06 -4.51 -30.12
C GLU A 428 3.69 -3.88 -29.89
N VAL A 429 3.53 -3.27 -28.74
CA VAL A 429 2.30 -2.57 -28.31
C VAL A 429 2.60 -1.10 -28.02
N LEU A 430 1.55 -0.28 -28.01
CA LEU A 430 1.58 1.02 -27.36
C LEU A 430 1.07 0.85 -25.92
N VAL A 431 1.74 1.43 -24.95
CA VAL A 431 1.37 1.36 -23.53
C VAL A 431 0.95 2.73 -23.07
N THR A 432 -0.19 2.81 -22.36
CA THR A 432 -0.59 3.98 -21.58
C THR A 432 -0.70 3.57 -20.11
N SER A 433 -0.30 4.45 -19.21
CA SER A 433 -0.21 4.18 -17.77
C SER A 433 -0.46 5.46 -16.98
N LEU A 434 -1.17 5.32 -15.86
CA LEU A 434 -1.52 6.41 -14.94
C LEU A 434 -1.47 5.94 -13.48
N VAL A 435 -1.49 6.87 -12.54
CA VAL A 435 -1.53 6.58 -11.10
C VAL A 435 -2.96 6.30 -10.64
N LEU A 436 -3.27 5.03 -10.36
CA LEU A 436 -4.59 4.63 -9.88
C LEU A 436 -4.83 5.13 -8.44
N CYS A 437 -3.81 5.07 -7.58
CA CYS A 437 -3.83 5.70 -6.26
C CYS A 437 -2.40 5.97 -5.76
N PHE A 438 -2.30 6.90 -4.80
CA PHE A 438 -1.05 7.26 -4.14
C PHE A 438 -1.10 6.85 -2.65
N LEU A 439 -0.14 6.02 -2.24
CA LEU A 439 -0.07 5.47 -0.89
C LEU A 439 1.11 6.08 -0.13
N ALA A 440 0.85 6.49 1.11
CA ALA A 440 1.86 7.01 2.01
C ALA A 440 1.31 7.07 3.45
N ASP A 441 2.14 7.50 4.38
CA ASP A 441 1.69 7.86 5.72
C ASP A 441 0.92 9.21 5.72
N SER A 442 0.38 9.63 6.87
CA SER A 442 -0.47 10.82 6.93
C SER A 442 0.27 12.15 6.66
N PRO A 443 1.47 12.41 7.23
CA PRO A 443 2.31 13.54 6.83
C PRO A 443 2.62 13.58 5.34
N MET A 444 3.04 12.47 4.74
CA MET A 444 3.41 12.41 3.33
C MET A 444 2.19 12.60 2.41
N HIS A 445 1.04 12.02 2.76
CA HIS A 445 -0.23 12.36 2.10
C HIS A 445 -0.52 13.85 2.19
N ALA A 446 -0.33 14.47 3.35
CA ALA A 446 -0.63 15.89 3.52
C ALA A 446 0.20 16.77 2.58
N GLU A 447 1.49 16.46 2.43
CA GLU A 447 2.41 17.15 1.52
C GLU A 447 1.99 16.99 0.04
N VAL A 448 1.69 15.76 -0.39
CA VAL A 448 1.24 15.47 -1.77
C VAL A 448 -0.12 16.10 -2.10
N THR A 449 -1.02 16.19 -1.12
CA THR A 449 -2.38 16.72 -1.35
C THR A 449 -2.52 18.21 -1.07
N ASN A 450 -1.42 18.94 -0.88
CA ASN A 450 -1.43 20.37 -0.54
C ASN A 450 -2.30 20.69 0.70
N THR A 451 -2.27 19.81 1.71
CA THR A 451 -3.01 20.01 2.96
C THR A 451 -2.07 20.13 4.15
N PRO A 452 -2.44 20.85 5.21
CA PRO A 452 -1.63 20.89 6.43
C PRO A 452 -1.49 19.51 7.06
N ASN A 453 -0.36 19.24 7.72
CA ASN A 453 -0.19 18.05 8.54
C ASN A 453 -1.35 17.96 9.57
N PRO A 454 -2.07 16.83 9.67
CA PRO A 454 -3.25 16.72 10.53
C PRO A 454 -3.00 17.06 12.01
N GLY A 455 -1.82 16.74 12.55
CA GLY A 455 -1.45 17.02 13.94
C GLY A 455 -1.46 18.53 14.21
N GLY A 456 -2.30 19.00 15.14
CA GLY A 456 -2.38 20.42 15.49
C GLY A 456 -3.09 21.34 14.47
N SER A 457 -3.41 20.87 13.26
CA SER A 457 -4.06 21.67 12.22
C SER A 457 -5.49 22.10 12.57
N LEU A 458 -5.89 23.28 12.08
CA LEU A 458 -7.27 23.78 12.06
C LEU A 458 -8.13 23.06 11.03
N HIS A 459 -7.50 22.39 10.07
CA HIS A 459 -8.09 21.64 8.97
C HIS A 459 -7.52 20.22 8.97
N PRO A 460 -7.93 19.36 9.90
CA PRO A 460 -7.25 18.09 10.18
C PRO A 460 -7.53 16.98 9.18
N CYS A 461 -8.49 17.16 8.26
CA CYS A 461 -8.85 16.14 7.26
C CYS A 461 -8.46 16.57 5.84
N ARG A 462 -7.81 15.66 5.12
CA ARG A 462 -7.46 15.83 3.70
C ARG A 462 -8.59 15.49 2.73
N MET A 463 -9.59 14.72 3.17
CA MET A 463 -10.68 14.23 2.33
C MET A 463 -11.94 15.08 2.43
N CYS A 464 -12.12 15.83 3.53
CA CYS A 464 -13.31 16.67 3.74
C CYS A 464 -12.98 18.04 4.34
N THR A 465 -14.00 18.88 4.41
CA THR A 465 -13.93 20.28 4.85
C THR A 465 -14.04 20.46 6.38
N LEU A 466 -13.79 19.40 7.17
CA LEU A 466 -13.72 19.51 8.62
C LEU A 466 -12.69 20.58 9.00
N LYS A 467 -13.14 21.57 9.79
CA LYS A 467 -12.31 22.69 10.21
C LYS A 467 -12.78 23.32 11.51
N VAL A 468 -11.87 24.05 12.15
CA VAL A 468 -12.13 24.83 13.36
C VAL A 468 -11.44 26.20 13.27
N LYS A 469 -12.03 27.25 13.86
CA LYS A 469 -11.46 28.62 13.78
C LYS A 469 -10.17 28.78 14.59
N LYS A 470 -10.08 28.14 15.76
CA LYS A 470 -8.92 28.19 16.68
C LYS A 470 -8.82 26.83 17.40
N LYS A 471 -7.61 26.40 17.78
CA LYS A 471 -7.38 25.11 18.47
C LYS A 471 -8.30 24.92 19.68
N LYS A 472 -8.48 25.97 20.51
CA LYS A 472 -9.37 25.93 21.69
C LYS A 472 -10.83 25.54 21.40
N PHE A 473 -11.32 25.77 20.18
CA PHE A 473 -12.69 25.43 19.80
C PHE A 473 -12.86 23.95 19.38
N LYS A 474 -11.79 23.14 19.35
CA LYS A 474 -11.93 21.68 19.20
C LYS A 474 -12.74 21.04 20.32
N ARG A 475 -12.75 21.69 21.49
CA ARG A 475 -13.54 21.33 22.68
C ARG A 475 -15.04 21.60 22.52
N SER A 476 -15.43 22.39 21.52
CA SER A 476 -16.83 22.80 21.38
C SER A 476 -17.72 21.62 20.95
N PRO A 477 -18.96 21.53 21.47
CA PRO A 477 -19.92 20.50 21.06
C PRO A 477 -20.12 20.47 19.54
N THR A 478 -20.17 21.63 18.89
CA THR A 478 -20.29 21.73 17.43
C THR A 478 -19.12 21.10 16.69
N TYR A 479 -17.88 21.23 17.18
CA TYR A 479 -16.74 20.56 16.55
C TYR A 479 -16.79 19.06 16.77
N VAL A 480 -17.17 18.57 17.97
CA VAL A 480 -17.32 17.14 18.25
C VAL A 480 -18.37 16.51 17.32
N GLN A 481 -19.52 17.16 17.16
CA GLN A 481 -20.58 16.78 16.22
C GLN A 481 -20.03 16.66 14.79
N ARG A 482 -19.36 17.72 14.29
CA ARG A 482 -18.78 17.71 12.94
C ARG A 482 -17.66 16.70 12.78
N PHE A 483 -16.83 16.48 13.80
CA PHE A 483 -15.79 15.45 13.79
C PHE A 483 -16.37 14.04 13.62
N LEU A 484 -17.59 13.81 14.11
CA LEU A 484 -18.31 12.55 13.99
C LEU A 484 -19.23 12.45 12.77
N ASN A 485 -19.27 13.47 11.90
CA ASN A 485 -20.29 13.60 10.85
C ASN A 485 -21.72 13.48 11.43
N ARG A 486 -22.00 14.25 12.48
CA ARG A 486 -23.31 14.34 13.14
C ARG A 486 -23.81 15.79 13.19
N ASP A 487 -25.12 15.95 13.16
CA ASP A 487 -25.77 17.23 13.46
C ASP A 487 -26.08 17.35 14.97
N SER A 488 -26.83 18.39 15.35
CA SER A 488 -27.22 18.63 16.74
C SER A 488 -28.19 17.59 17.31
N MET A 489 -28.91 16.87 16.45
CA MET A 489 -29.88 15.83 16.82
C MET A 489 -29.24 14.43 16.79
N GLY A 490 -27.94 14.32 16.51
CA GLY A 490 -27.24 13.05 16.40
C GLY A 490 -27.52 12.30 15.10
N ILE A 491 -28.12 12.96 14.10
CA ILE A 491 -28.37 12.39 12.77
C ILE A 491 -27.09 12.50 11.93
N GLU A 492 -26.85 11.52 11.04
CA GLU A 492 -25.71 11.56 10.13
C GLU A 492 -25.76 12.81 9.25
N SER A 493 -24.72 13.63 9.35
CA SER A 493 -24.51 14.84 8.57
C SER A 493 -23.05 14.95 8.18
N ARG A 494 -22.72 14.48 6.97
CA ARG A 494 -21.32 14.43 6.49
C ARG A 494 -20.75 15.82 6.24
N ASN A 495 -19.49 16.01 6.60
CA ASN A 495 -18.76 17.19 6.13
C ASN A 495 -18.63 17.12 4.60
N PRO A 496 -18.82 18.25 3.90
CA PRO A 496 -18.61 18.29 2.45
C PRO A 496 -17.20 17.78 2.08
N PRO A 497 -17.07 17.01 0.99
CA PRO A 497 -15.77 16.54 0.51
C PRO A 497 -14.89 17.72 0.09
N ARG A 498 -13.58 17.55 0.15
CA ARG A 498 -12.65 18.47 -0.50
C ARG A 498 -12.64 18.21 -1.99
N LEU A 499 -12.65 19.27 -2.78
CA LEU A 499 -12.56 19.18 -4.23
C LEU A 499 -11.14 19.50 -4.67
N TRP A 500 -10.51 18.61 -5.44
CA TRP A 500 -9.13 18.79 -5.88
C TRP A 500 -8.94 20.05 -6.74
N ALA A 501 -9.91 20.34 -7.62
CA ALA A 501 -9.93 21.57 -8.42
C ALA A 501 -9.94 22.84 -7.55
N GLU A 502 -10.68 22.84 -6.44
CA GLU A 502 -10.65 23.97 -5.50
C GLU A 502 -9.31 24.10 -4.78
N THR A 503 -8.68 22.98 -4.39
CA THR A 503 -7.35 22.99 -3.79
C THR A 503 -6.33 23.60 -4.74
N LYS A 504 -6.34 23.18 -6.02
CA LYS A 504 -5.50 23.78 -7.09
C LYS A 504 -5.71 25.29 -7.17
N MET A 505 -6.96 25.73 -7.35
CA MET A 505 -7.31 27.16 -7.45
C MET A 505 -6.85 27.95 -6.22
N LYS A 506 -7.09 27.42 -5.01
CA LYS A 506 -6.68 28.07 -3.75
C LYS A 506 -5.15 28.14 -3.61
N THR A 507 -4.41 27.15 -4.09
CA THR A 507 -2.94 27.18 -4.13
C THR A 507 -2.43 28.35 -4.98
N TYR A 508 -2.92 28.51 -6.21
CA TYR A 508 -2.50 29.64 -7.07
C TYR A 508 -2.86 31.00 -6.46
N HIS A 509 -4.10 31.15 -5.97
CA HIS A 509 -4.52 32.40 -5.31
C HIS A 509 -3.69 32.75 -4.04
N LEU A 510 -3.15 31.75 -3.34
CA LEU A 510 -2.23 31.99 -2.23
C LEU A 510 -0.90 32.59 -2.72
N PHE A 511 -0.35 32.06 -3.81
CA PHE A 511 0.85 32.63 -4.43
C PHE A 511 0.62 34.05 -4.93
N ASP A 512 -0.49 34.31 -5.64
CA ASP A 512 -0.87 35.65 -6.08
C ASP A 512 -1.00 36.63 -4.90
N THR A 513 -1.54 36.16 -3.77
CA THR A 513 -1.64 36.97 -2.56
C THR A 513 -0.25 37.29 -1.97
N ALA A 514 0.68 36.34 -2.01
CA ALA A 514 2.04 36.56 -1.53
C ALA A 514 2.78 37.58 -2.40
N MET A 515 2.65 37.48 -3.72
CA MET A 515 3.34 38.37 -4.68
C MET A 515 2.69 39.75 -4.79
N GLY A 516 1.36 39.84 -4.76
CA GLY A 516 0.62 41.08 -4.98
C GLY A 516 0.23 41.86 -3.72
N VAL A 517 0.18 41.23 -2.54
CA VAL A 517 -0.27 41.88 -1.29
C VAL A 517 0.84 41.94 -0.26
N ASN A 518 1.13 40.83 0.42
CA ASN A 518 2.25 40.68 1.36
C ASN A 518 2.25 39.27 2.00
N LEU A 519 3.39 38.91 2.63
CA LEU A 519 3.56 37.64 3.34
C LEU A 519 2.56 37.45 4.49
N THR A 520 2.24 38.51 5.24
CA THR A 520 1.30 38.43 6.38
C THR A 520 -0.09 37.97 5.92
N SER A 521 -0.55 38.49 4.78
CA SER A 521 -1.83 38.12 4.17
C SER A 521 -1.80 36.69 3.65
N PHE A 522 -0.68 36.27 3.04
CA PHE A 522 -0.46 34.88 2.65
C PHE A 522 -0.56 33.93 3.85
N LEU A 523 0.16 34.17 4.95
CA LEU A 523 0.15 33.30 6.13
C LEU A 523 -1.24 33.20 6.77
N LYS A 524 -1.97 34.32 6.85
CA LYS A 524 -3.36 34.35 7.34
C LYS A 524 -4.30 33.54 6.44
N LYS A 525 -4.25 33.75 5.11
CA LYS A 525 -5.09 33.02 4.16
C LYS A 525 -4.74 31.53 4.07
N LYS A 526 -3.45 31.17 4.08
CA LYS A 526 -2.94 29.79 4.08
C LYS A 526 -3.59 28.98 5.20
N THR A 527 -3.58 29.54 6.41
CA THR A 527 -4.19 28.96 7.60
C THR A 527 -5.71 28.86 7.48
N ALA A 528 -6.38 29.89 6.97
CA ALA A 528 -7.85 29.94 6.86
C ALA A 528 -8.42 29.03 5.75
N LEU A 529 -7.67 28.82 4.67
CA LEU A 529 -8.05 27.94 3.56
C LEU A 529 -7.69 26.48 3.84
N GLY A 530 -6.72 26.24 4.73
CA GLY A 530 -6.22 24.91 5.02
C GLY A 530 -5.59 24.26 3.79
N VAL A 531 -4.73 25.02 3.11
CA VAL A 531 -3.94 24.62 1.94
C VAL A 531 -2.47 24.88 2.27
N ALA A 532 -1.60 23.92 2.00
CA ALA A 532 -0.18 24.01 2.33
C ALA A 532 0.66 23.35 1.21
N ASP A 533 1.25 24.18 0.35
CA ASP A 533 2.20 23.76 -0.68
C ASP A 533 3.63 24.03 -0.19
N ALA A 534 4.45 22.99 -0.05
CA ALA A 534 5.79 23.11 0.51
C ALA A 534 6.79 23.79 -0.44
N ILE A 535 6.73 23.50 -1.75
CA ILE A 535 7.58 24.14 -2.77
C ILE A 535 7.27 25.63 -2.82
N ASN A 536 5.99 25.96 -2.97
CA ASN A 536 5.53 27.33 -3.09
C ASN A 536 5.82 28.15 -1.83
N THR A 537 5.57 27.56 -0.65
CA THR A 537 5.87 28.22 0.63
C THR A 537 7.36 28.55 0.72
N ARG A 538 8.25 27.59 0.37
CA ARG A 538 9.70 27.78 0.43
C ARG A 538 10.17 28.93 -0.46
N PHE A 539 9.73 28.97 -1.72
CA PHE A 539 10.01 30.09 -2.62
C PHE A 539 9.57 31.42 -2.02
N ILE A 540 8.33 31.52 -1.52
CA ILE A 540 7.79 32.76 -0.94
C ILE A 540 8.60 33.22 0.29
N THR A 541 9.00 32.29 1.16
CA THR A 541 9.66 32.63 2.43
C THR A 541 11.15 32.90 2.27
N GLU A 542 11.87 32.03 1.56
CA GLU A 542 13.34 32.06 1.49
C GLU A 542 13.86 33.08 0.48
N SER A 543 13.12 33.37 -0.60
CA SER A 543 13.53 34.39 -1.61
C SER A 543 13.63 35.81 -1.04
N ARG A 544 13.15 36.05 0.18
CA ARG A 544 13.28 37.34 0.87
C ARG A 544 14.68 37.58 1.41
N SER A 545 15.38 36.51 1.77
CA SER A 545 16.74 36.52 2.31
C SER A 545 17.79 36.03 1.31
N ASP A 546 17.36 35.29 0.27
CA ASP A 546 18.23 34.75 -0.77
C ASP A 546 17.90 35.39 -2.14
N GLY A 547 18.79 36.27 -2.60
CA GLY A 547 18.64 36.95 -3.90
C GLY A 547 18.71 36.00 -5.10
N SER A 548 19.50 34.93 -5.00
CA SER A 548 19.62 33.94 -6.08
C SER A 548 18.34 33.13 -6.23
N LEU A 549 17.72 32.75 -5.11
CA LEU A 549 16.44 32.06 -5.11
C LEU A 549 15.31 32.96 -5.63
N LYS A 550 15.39 34.26 -5.34
CA LYS A 550 14.45 35.26 -5.87
C LYS A 550 14.52 35.37 -7.40
N GLU A 551 15.72 35.52 -7.97
CA GLU A 551 15.92 35.55 -9.42
C GLU A 551 15.42 34.27 -10.08
N LYS A 552 15.68 33.11 -9.44
CA LYS A 552 15.17 31.82 -9.90
C LYS A 552 13.64 31.75 -9.85
N MET A 553 13.02 32.23 -8.77
CA MET A 553 11.57 32.29 -8.64
C MET A 553 10.95 33.16 -9.74
N GLU A 554 11.49 34.35 -9.99
CA GLU A 554 11.03 35.27 -11.05
C GLU A 554 11.21 34.67 -12.45
N SER A 555 12.34 34.00 -12.70
CA SER A 555 12.59 33.27 -13.95
C SER A 555 11.62 32.12 -14.17
N LEU A 556 11.33 31.34 -13.12
CA LEU A 556 10.36 30.25 -13.18
C LEU A 556 8.93 30.79 -13.37
N ASP A 557 8.55 31.88 -12.72
CA ASP A 557 7.22 32.49 -12.89
C ASP A 557 7.00 32.93 -14.35
N LEU A 558 8.04 33.50 -14.98
CA LEU A 558 7.98 33.93 -16.38
C LEU A 558 7.96 32.76 -17.37
N ASN A 559 8.81 31.76 -17.17
CA ASN A 559 9.09 30.73 -18.20
C ASN A 559 8.39 29.40 -17.95
N SER A 560 8.13 29.04 -16.69
CA SER A 560 7.59 27.75 -16.29
C SER A 560 6.84 27.83 -14.94
N PRO A 561 5.75 28.63 -14.83
CA PRO A 561 5.12 28.94 -13.55
C PRO A 561 4.64 27.70 -12.78
N ALA A 562 4.25 26.64 -13.49
CA ALA A 562 3.88 25.36 -12.88
C ALA A 562 4.98 24.73 -12.00
N SER A 563 6.26 25.05 -12.23
CA SER A 563 7.39 24.56 -11.43
C SER A 563 7.47 25.21 -10.03
N LEU A 564 6.73 26.30 -9.77
CA LEU A 564 6.70 26.97 -8.46
C LEU A 564 5.75 26.30 -7.46
N PHE A 565 5.13 25.19 -7.84
CA PHE A 565 4.06 24.52 -7.10
C PHE A 565 4.33 23.02 -7.00
N ASN A 566 3.59 22.36 -6.12
CA ASN A 566 3.55 20.91 -6.00
C ASN A 566 3.28 20.25 -7.38
N PRO A 567 4.18 19.39 -7.90
CA PRO A 567 4.02 18.74 -9.19
C PRO A 567 2.74 17.89 -9.32
N PHE A 568 2.23 17.31 -8.24
CA PHE A 568 1.01 16.49 -8.25
C PHE A 568 -0.24 17.28 -8.63
N LEU A 569 -0.23 18.62 -8.55
CA LEU A 569 -1.32 19.45 -9.08
C LEU A 569 -1.49 19.27 -10.59
N ASN A 570 -0.44 18.85 -11.30
CA ASN A 570 -0.44 18.66 -12.74
C ASN A 570 -0.40 17.18 -13.15
N LEU A 571 -0.50 16.23 -12.21
CA LEU A 571 -0.52 14.81 -12.53
C LEU A 571 -1.84 14.44 -13.21
N GLU A 572 -1.76 13.91 -14.42
CA GLU A 572 -2.91 13.54 -15.24
C GLU A 572 -3.68 12.37 -14.61
N GLY A 573 -5.01 12.49 -14.59
CA GLY A 573 -5.90 11.46 -14.03
C GLY A 573 -5.85 11.30 -12.51
N PHE A 574 -5.20 12.22 -11.77
CA PHE A 574 -5.05 12.17 -10.32
C PHE A 574 -5.89 13.23 -9.59
N ASP A 575 -6.67 12.79 -8.62
CA ASP A 575 -7.41 13.59 -7.65
C ASP A 575 -6.83 13.40 -6.24
N GLY A 576 -6.11 14.40 -5.71
CA GLY A 576 -5.47 14.29 -4.40
C GLY A 576 -6.44 14.10 -3.23
N ALA A 577 -7.72 14.45 -3.36
CA ALA A 577 -8.71 14.24 -2.31
C ALA A 577 -9.29 12.82 -2.32
N GLN A 578 -9.41 12.20 -3.49
CA GLN A 578 -10.05 10.89 -3.68
C GLN A 578 -9.08 9.73 -3.90
N ASP A 579 -7.88 10.00 -4.43
CA ASP A 579 -6.90 9.00 -4.86
C ASP A 579 -5.79 8.75 -3.83
N CYS A 580 -5.89 9.40 -2.66
CA CYS A 580 -5.07 9.19 -1.46
C CYS A 580 -5.91 8.50 -0.36
N PRO A 581 -6.20 7.18 -0.49
CA PRO A 581 -7.16 6.47 0.35
C PRO A 581 -6.73 6.41 1.82
N VAL A 582 -7.63 5.93 2.68
CA VAL A 582 -7.35 5.72 4.10
C VAL A 582 -6.38 4.55 4.31
N GLU A 583 -5.07 4.84 4.37
CA GLU A 583 -4.03 3.83 4.57
C GLU A 583 -4.13 3.19 5.98
N ILE A 584 -4.45 1.90 6.02
CA ILE A 584 -4.86 1.20 7.25
C ILE A 584 -3.70 0.82 8.18
N LEU A 585 -2.47 0.70 7.69
CA LEU A 585 -1.30 0.44 8.54
C LEU A 585 -1.06 1.63 9.47
N HIS A 586 -1.07 2.85 8.93
CA HIS A 586 -0.78 4.07 9.67
C HIS A 586 -2.02 4.66 10.36
N ALA A 587 -3.21 4.55 9.76
CA ALA A 587 -4.45 5.04 10.38
C ALA A 587 -4.93 4.14 11.52
N VAL A 588 -4.96 2.82 11.29
CA VAL A 588 -5.57 1.85 12.22
C VAL A 588 -4.52 1.23 13.15
N LEU A 589 -3.52 0.51 12.62
CA LEU A 589 -2.57 -0.24 13.46
C LEU A 589 -1.61 0.69 14.21
N LEU A 590 -0.85 1.51 13.48
CA LEU A 590 0.11 2.48 14.03
C LEU A 590 -0.57 3.81 14.43
N GLY A 591 -1.89 3.87 14.34
CA GLY A 591 -2.73 4.96 14.83
C GLY A 591 -3.57 4.49 16.00
N ILE A 592 -4.82 4.16 15.74
CA ILE A 592 -5.87 3.88 16.75
C ILE A 592 -5.48 2.75 17.70
N VAL A 593 -5.08 1.58 17.17
CA VAL A 593 -4.69 0.42 17.99
C VAL A 593 -3.49 0.78 18.85
N LYS A 594 -2.48 1.45 18.26
CA LYS A 594 -1.31 1.93 19.00
C LYS A 594 -1.66 2.95 20.08
N TYR A 595 -2.60 3.87 19.85
CA TYR A 595 -3.05 4.83 20.86
C TYR A 595 -3.63 4.11 22.07
N LEU A 596 -4.59 3.21 21.85
CA LEU A 596 -5.26 2.47 22.92
C LEU A 596 -4.30 1.50 23.63
N ALA A 597 -3.50 0.75 22.88
CA ALA A 597 -2.54 -0.18 23.46
C ALA A 597 -1.50 0.55 24.33
N ARG A 598 -0.99 1.71 23.90
CA ARG A 598 -0.08 2.51 24.72
C ARG A 598 -0.79 3.07 25.94
N ASP A 599 -1.98 3.62 25.79
CA ASP A 599 -2.72 4.23 26.88
C ASP A 599 -3.05 3.20 27.98
N ASP A 600 -3.56 2.03 27.60
CA ASP A 600 -4.09 1.06 28.57
C ASP A 600 -3.02 0.09 29.10
N ILE A 601 -2.12 -0.41 28.24
CA ILE A 601 -1.13 -1.43 28.66
C ILE A 601 0.08 -0.79 29.36
N SER A 602 0.48 0.43 28.97
CA SER A 602 1.67 1.04 29.57
C SER A 602 1.48 1.40 31.04
N LYS A 603 0.24 1.76 31.42
CA LYS A 603 -0.19 2.12 32.77
C LYS A 603 -0.31 0.92 33.73
N LEU A 604 -0.30 -0.31 33.21
CA LEU A 604 -0.39 -1.51 34.04
C LEU A 604 0.83 -1.65 34.98
N LYS A 605 0.56 -2.09 36.20
CA LYS A 605 1.57 -2.43 37.22
C LYS A 605 2.37 -3.67 36.81
N ALA A 606 3.50 -3.92 37.47
CA ALA A 606 4.41 -5.01 37.10
C ALA A 606 3.77 -6.41 37.23
N ASP A 607 2.99 -6.64 38.28
CA ASP A 607 2.20 -7.84 38.54
C ASP A 607 1.08 -8.04 37.50
N GLN A 608 0.39 -6.97 37.13
CA GLN A 608 -0.62 -6.99 36.07
C GLN A 608 0.02 -7.32 34.71
N LYS A 609 1.18 -6.73 34.40
CA LYS A 609 1.97 -7.04 33.19
C LYS A 609 2.43 -8.50 33.17
N LEU A 610 2.82 -9.07 34.31
CA LEU A 610 3.18 -10.49 34.44
C LEU A 610 1.97 -11.40 34.15
N THR A 611 0.80 -11.05 34.68
CA THR A 611 -0.46 -11.76 34.43
C THR A 611 -0.81 -11.71 32.94
N LEU A 612 -0.71 -10.52 32.33
CA LEU A 612 -0.94 -10.31 30.91
C LEU A 612 -0.01 -11.16 30.04
N ILE A 613 1.28 -11.22 30.39
CA ILE A 613 2.28 -12.09 29.76
C ILE A 613 1.85 -13.56 29.86
N GLY A 614 1.44 -14.02 31.05
CA GLY A 614 0.99 -15.40 31.27
C GLY A 614 -0.23 -15.76 30.42
N ARG A 615 -1.17 -14.82 30.24
CA ARG A 615 -2.33 -14.97 29.35
C ARG A 615 -1.92 -15.03 27.88
N LEU A 616 -1.08 -14.12 27.41
CA LEU A 616 -0.53 -14.16 26.05
C LEU A 616 0.24 -15.46 25.76
N GLN A 617 0.97 -15.98 26.75
CA GLN A 617 1.72 -17.24 26.64
C GLN A 617 0.80 -18.46 26.48
N SER A 618 -0.44 -18.35 26.97
CA SER A 618 -1.46 -19.41 26.97
C SER A 618 -2.53 -19.20 25.90
N PHE A 619 -2.54 -18.04 25.25
CA PHE A 619 -3.45 -17.71 24.16
C PHE A 619 -3.24 -18.68 22.99
N SER A 620 -4.32 -19.31 22.54
CA SER A 620 -4.26 -20.26 21.44
C SER A 620 -4.10 -19.51 20.12
N SER A 621 -2.94 -19.64 19.48
CA SER A 621 -2.71 -19.10 18.12
C SER A 621 -3.19 -20.03 17.00
N VAL A 622 -3.87 -21.12 17.35
CA VAL A 622 -4.44 -22.10 16.39
C VAL A 622 -5.42 -21.41 15.45
N SER A 623 -5.34 -21.70 14.15
CA SER A 623 -6.15 -21.06 13.11
C SER A 623 -5.95 -19.54 12.95
N LEU A 624 -4.94 -18.94 13.58
CA LEU A 624 -4.57 -17.53 13.38
C LEU A 624 -3.32 -17.42 12.50
N ASN A 625 -3.19 -16.30 11.79
CA ASN A 625 -1.99 -15.98 11.00
C ASN A 625 -0.83 -15.48 11.90
N ILE A 626 -0.43 -16.29 12.88
CA ILE A 626 0.59 -15.96 13.90
C ILE A 626 1.57 -17.12 14.05
N ASP A 627 2.77 -16.96 13.47
CA ASP A 627 3.82 -18.00 13.54
C ASP A 627 4.36 -18.22 14.96
N SER A 628 4.56 -17.14 15.70
CA SER A 628 5.11 -17.17 17.05
C SER A 628 4.70 -15.93 17.82
N ILE A 629 4.32 -16.11 19.08
CA ILE A 629 4.07 -15.01 20.02
C ILE A 629 5.29 -14.90 20.92
N LYS A 630 5.77 -13.67 21.14
CA LYS A 630 6.84 -13.35 22.10
C LYS A 630 6.25 -12.47 23.22
N PRO A 631 5.56 -13.04 24.23
CA PRO A 631 4.75 -12.28 25.19
C PRO A 631 5.54 -11.19 25.93
N GLN A 632 6.69 -11.54 26.54
CA GLN A 632 7.56 -10.57 27.21
C GLN A 632 7.90 -9.37 26.33
N TYR A 633 8.33 -9.63 25.09
CA TYR A 633 8.73 -8.58 24.16
C TYR A 633 7.54 -7.65 23.83
N LEU A 634 6.36 -8.21 23.55
CA LEU A 634 5.17 -7.43 23.20
C LEU A 634 4.75 -6.47 24.33
N ILE A 635 4.83 -6.92 25.59
CA ILE A 635 4.40 -6.12 26.74
C ILE A 635 5.48 -5.12 27.16
N GLN A 636 6.75 -5.54 27.21
CA GLN A 636 7.87 -4.66 27.61
C GLN A 636 8.10 -3.54 26.60
N HIS A 637 7.96 -3.84 25.30
CA HIS A 637 8.24 -2.90 24.22
C HIS A 637 6.98 -2.35 23.55
N ILE A 638 5.86 -2.27 24.30
CA ILE A 638 4.56 -1.80 23.77
C ILE A 638 4.63 -0.45 23.04
N LYS A 639 5.57 0.42 23.43
CA LYS A 639 5.78 1.74 22.81
C LYS A 639 6.47 1.65 21.45
N SER A 640 7.25 0.63 21.14
CA SER A 640 8.05 0.50 19.90
C SER A 640 7.59 -0.61 18.96
N LEU A 641 6.38 -1.15 19.17
CA LEU A 641 5.81 -2.19 18.31
C LEU A 641 5.52 -1.70 16.88
N VAL A 642 5.55 -2.66 15.95
CA VAL A 642 5.23 -2.48 14.52
C VAL A 642 3.86 -3.11 14.20
N GLY A 643 3.34 -2.87 12.98
CA GLY A 643 2.01 -3.33 12.57
C GLY A 643 1.72 -4.81 12.83
N ARG A 644 2.66 -5.71 12.49
CA ARG A 644 2.53 -7.16 12.76
C ARG A 644 2.31 -7.48 14.24
N HIS A 645 2.98 -6.78 15.14
CA HIS A 645 2.80 -6.98 16.58
C HIS A 645 1.43 -6.50 17.05
N PHE A 646 0.92 -5.38 16.52
CA PHE A 646 -0.42 -4.91 16.85
C PHE A 646 -1.53 -5.82 16.31
N LYS A 647 -1.34 -6.49 15.17
CA LYS A 647 -2.26 -7.54 14.69
C LYS A 647 -2.36 -8.72 15.69
N ILE A 648 -1.28 -9.06 16.38
CA ILE A 648 -1.29 -10.09 17.45
C ILE A 648 -2.08 -9.58 18.66
N ILE A 649 -1.78 -8.36 19.13
CA ILE A 649 -2.46 -7.77 20.28
C ILE A 649 -3.96 -7.66 20.02
N LEU A 650 -4.38 -7.19 18.84
CA LEU A 650 -5.78 -7.04 18.48
C LEU A 650 -6.55 -8.37 18.56
N GLN A 651 -6.00 -9.45 17.99
CA GLN A 651 -6.64 -10.77 18.00
C GLN A 651 -6.70 -11.42 19.40
N ALA A 652 -5.82 -10.99 20.31
CA ALA A 652 -5.72 -11.53 21.67
C ALA A 652 -6.37 -10.64 22.74
N ALA A 653 -6.55 -9.35 22.47
CA ALA A 653 -6.95 -8.32 23.41
C ALA A 653 -8.18 -8.69 24.25
N PRO A 654 -9.28 -9.22 23.68
CA PRO A 654 -10.46 -9.61 24.45
C PRO A 654 -10.16 -10.64 25.54
N PHE A 655 -9.18 -11.53 25.33
CA PHE A 655 -8.88 -12.63 26.25
C PHE A 655 -7.84 -12.27 27.30
N ILE A 656 -7.02 -11.26 27.02
CA ILE A 656 -5.84 -10.96 27.82
C ILE A 656 -5.99 -9.64 28.60
N LEU A 657 -6.73 -8.65 28.06
CA LEU A 657 -6.77 -7.28 28.60
C LEU A 657 -8.00 -6.97 29.45
N LEU A 658 -9.18 -7.51 29.13
CA LEU A 658 -10.46 -6.98 29.62
C LEU A 658 -10.55 -6.84 31.15
N GLU A 659 -9.97 -7.75 31.93
CA GLU A 659 -10.00 -7.68 33.41
C GLU A 659 -9.35 -6.42 33.97
N PHE A 660 -8.37 -5.86 33.26
CA PHE A 660 -7.65 -4.66 33.68
C PHE A 660 -8.31 -3.36 33.23
N LEU A 661 -9.44 -3.44 32.53
CA LEU A 661 -10.13 -2.31 31.92
C LEU A 661 -11.44 -1.98 32.65
N THR A 662 -11.80 -0.70 32.70
CA THR A 662 -13.13 -0.27 33.13
C THR A 662 -14.21 -0.78 32.16
N PRO A 663 -15.48 -0.88 32.58
CA PRO A 663 -16.57 -1.29 31.68
C PRO A 663 -16.61 -0.50 30.37
N GLU A 664 -16.50 0.82 30.44
CA GLU A 664 -16.54 1.71 29.28
C GLU A 664 -15.36 1.44 28.33
N ARG A 665 -14.19 1.10 28.90
CA ARG A 665 -12.99 0.82 28.11
C ARG A 665 -13.01 -0.58 27.51
N LYS A 666 -13.72 -1.54 28.11
CA LYS A 666 -13.99 -2.85 27.48
C LYS A 666 -14.80 -2.68 26.20
N ASP A 667 -15.86 -1.87 26.24
CA ASP A 667 -16.71 -1.60 25.06
C ASP A 667 -15.89 -1.05 23.89
N VAL A 668 -14.97 -0.12 24.18
CA VAL A 668 -14.03 0.44 23.18
C VAL A 668 -13.16 -0.66 22.54
N TRP A 669 -12.55 -1.53 23.35
CA TRP A 669 -11.68 -2.59 22.83
C TRP A 669 -12.45 -3.65 22.04
N LEU A 670 -13.63 -4.04 22.52
CA LEU A 670 -14.49 -5.00 21.81
C LEU A 670 -14.95 -4.42 20.47
N ALA A 671 -15.41 -3.16 20.44
CA ALA A 671 -15.77 -2.47 19.21
C ALA A 671 -14.59 -2.36 18.23
N LEU A 672 -13.38 -2.04 18.72
CA LEU A 672 -12.18 -2.00 17.89
C LEU A 672 -11.84 -3.36 17.28
N CYS A 673 -11.89 -4.43 18.09
CA CYS A 673 -11.59 -5.78 17.66
C CYS A 673 -12.58 -6.25 16.57
N ASN A 674 -13.88 -6.02 16.78
CA ASN A 674 -14.91 -6.34 15.80
C ASN A 674 -14.71 -5.54 14.50
N LEU A 675 -14.47 -4.22 14.58
CA LEU A 675 -14.21 -3.39 13.40
C LEU A 675 -13.01 -3.91 12.59
N CYS A 676 -11.90 -4.23 13.26
CA CYS A 676 -10.68 -4.61 12.58
C CYS A 676 -10.79 -5.98 11.87
N ALA A 677 -11.67 -6.88 12.33
CA ALA A 677 -11.95 -8.14 11.64
C ALA A 677 -12.53 -7.93 10.23
N PHE A 678 -13.26 -6.82 10.00
CA PHE A 678 -13.71 -6.38 8.68
C PHE A 678 -12.62 -5.66 7.90
N ILE A 679 -11.92 -4.69 8.52
CA ILE A 679 -10.90 -3.86 7.84
C ILE A 679 -9.81 -4.71 7.15
N PHE A 680 -9.39 -5.81 7.77
CA PHE A 680 -8.32 -6.68 7.24
C PHE A 680 -8.82 -7.83 6.36
N GLN A 681 -10.08 -7.79 5.92
CA GLN A 681 -10.56 -8.71 4.89
C GLN A 681 -9.80 -8.51 3.59
N THR A 682 -9.52 -9.63 2.91
CA THR A 682 -8.76 -9.66 1.64
C THR A 682 -9.65 -9.99 0.44
N ASN A 683 -10.92 -10.28 0.70
CA ASN A 683 -11.97 -10.51 -0.27
C ASN A 683 -13.26 -9.96 0.36
N ILE A 684 -14.08 -9.28 -0.44
CA ILE A 684 -15.41 -8.82 -0.04
C ILE A 684 -16.42 -9.60 -0.88
N ALA A 685 -17.20 -10.47 -0.24
CA ALA A 685 -18.19 -11.29 -0.92
C ALA A 685 -19.31 -10.46 -1.57
N ASN A 686 -19.77 -9.40 -0.89
CA ASN A 686 -20.77 -8.46 -1.40
C ASN A 686 -20.47 -7.05 -0.86
N MET A 687 -20.21 -6.09 -1.76
CA MET A 687 -19.76 -4.74 -1.42
C MET A 687 -20.80 -3.95 -0.62
N GLU A 688 -22.08 -4.01 -0.99
CA GLU A 688 -23.14 -3.24 -0.34
C GLU A 688 -23.32 -3.62 1.13
N THR A 689 -23.59 -4.91 1.39
CA THR A 689 -23.76 -5.43 2.76
C THR A 689 -22.50 -5.31 3.61
N TYR A 690 -21.31 -5.44 3.00
CA TYR A 690 -20.04 -5.20 3.67
C TYR A 690 -19.91 -3.74 4.11
N LEU A 691 -20.19 -2.77 3.23
CA LEU A 691 -20.07 -1.35 3.57
C LEU A 691 -21.07 -0.90 4.64
N GLU A 692 -22.28 -1.44 4.65
CA GLU A 692 -23.25 -1.21 5.73
C GLU A 692 -22.73 -1.70 7.08
N THR A 693 -22.22 -2.94 7.11
CA THR A 693 -21.68 -3.57 8.32
C THR A 693 -20.42 -2.85 8.80
N LEU A 694 -19.54 -2.43 7.88
CA LEU A 694 -18.34 -1.66 8.21
C LEU A 694 -18.69 -0.30 8.83
N LYS A 695 -19.65 0.44 8.25
CA LYS A 695 -20.13 1.72 8.79
C LYS A 695 -20.71 1.56 10.19
N LEU A 696 -21.49 0.49 10.41
CA LEU A 696 -22.01 0.14 11.73
C LEU A 696 -20.90 0.01 12.77
N HIS A 697 -19.86 -0.77 12.48
CA HIS A 697 -18.74 -0.97 13.41
C HIS A 697 -17.85 0.27 13.59
N ILE A 698 -17.65 1.09 12.55
CA ILE A 698 -16.98 2.40 12.68
C ILE A 698 -17.76 3.28 13.66
N ASN A 699 -19.08 3.37 13.48
CA ASN A 699 -19.95 4.17 14.33
C ASN A 699 -19.93 3.68 15.78
N GLN A 700 -19.93 2.38 16.03
CA GLN A 700 -19.81 1.82 17.38
C GLN A 700 -18.48 2.22 18.05
N LEU A 701 -17.35 2.02 17.38
CA LEU A 701 -16.04 2.40 17.92
C LEU A 701 -15.98 3.90 18.25
N LEU A 702 -16.41 4.76 17.32
CA LEU A 702 -16.39 6.20 17.52
C LEU A 702 -17.34 6.64 18.64
N TYR A 703 -18.51 6.00 18.76
CA TYR A 703 -19.46 6.25 19.84
C TYR A 703 -18.84 5.96 21.20
N TYR A 704 -18.31 4.75 21.41
CA TYR A 704 -17.72 4.38 22.70
C TYR A 704 -16.48 5.22 23.04
N LEU A 705 -15.64 5.53 22.04
CA LEU A 705 -14.49 6.42 22.25
C LEU A 705 -14.95 7.81 22.72
N ILE A 706 -15.85 8.46 22.00
CA ILE A 706 -16.29 9.81 22.34
C ILE A 706 -17.07 9.84 23.64
N LYS A 707 -17.92 8.83 23.90
CA LYS A 707 -18.62 8.70 25.18
C LYS A 707 -17.64 8.57 26.35
N SER A 708 -16.53 7.85 26.17
CA SER A 708 -15.50 7.73 27.21
C SER A 708 -14.79 9.06 27.50
N SER A 709 -14.53 9.86 26.47
CA SER A 709 -14.06 11.25 26.56
C SER A 709 -14.09 11.89 25.18
N ALA A 710 -14.62 13.11 25.08
CA ALA A 710 -14.61 13.84 23.80
C ALA A 710 -13.20 14.29 23.39
N GLN A 711 -12.17 14.19 24.26
CA GLN A 711 -10.79 14.56 23.96
C GLN A 711 -10.21 13.77 22.77
N TRP A 712 -10.76 12.60 22.44
CA TRP A 712 -10.37 11.80 21.29
C TRP A 712 -10.47 12.54 19.95
N VAL A 713 -11.26 13.63 19.84
CA VAL A 713 -11.29 14.48 18.64
C VAL A 713 -9.95 15.16 18.31
N ASN A 714 -9.01 15.17 19.25
CA ASN A 714 -7.63 15.61 19.05
C ASN A 714 -6.79 14.59 18.25
N LYS A 715 -7.32 13.40 17.94
CA LYS A 715 -6.65 12.38 17.12
C LYS A 715 -7.32 12.27 15.73
N PRO A 716 -6.84 13.01 14.69
CA PRO A 716 -7.46 13.05 13.36
C PRO A 716 -7.64 11.69 12.67
N LYS A 717 -6.82 10.70 13.02
CA LYS A 717 -6.94 9.32 12.51
C LYS A 717 -8.28 8.66 12.87
N LEU A 718 -8.98 9.14 13.89
CA LEU A 718 -10.33 8.67 14.20
C LEU A 718 -11.37 9.23 13.22
N HIS A 719 -11.28 10.53 12.88
CA HIS A 719 -12.17 11.13 11.90
C HIS A 719 -11.99 10.50 10.52
N ILE A 720 -10.75 10.20 10.13
CA ILE A 720 -10.50 9.65 8.79
C ILE A 720 -11.08 8.25 8.59
N LEU A 721 -11.38 7.50 9.66
CA LEU A 721 -12.11 6.22 9.54
C LEU A 721 -13.47 6.40 8.88
N LEU A 722 -14.12 7.55 9.06
CA LEU A 722 -15.40 7.84 8.42
C LEU A 722 -15.29 7.93 6.89
N HIS A 723 -14.08 7.99 6.33
CA HIS A 723 -13.79 7.99 4.90
C HIS A 723 -13.28 6.64 4.35
N LEU A 724 -13.11 5.64 5.23
CA LEU A 724 -12.68 4.30 4.83
C LEU A 724 -13.74 3.60 3.95
N PRO A 725 -15.06 3.67 4.23
CA PRO A 725 -16.07 3.09 3.36
C PRO A 725 -16.01 3.63 1.92
N GLU A 726 -15.84 4.95 1.75
CA GLU A 726 -15.70 5.58 0.42
C GLU A 726 -14.43 5.14 -0.29
N SER A 727 -13.32 4.98 0.45
CA SER A 727 -12.06 4.44 -0.12
C SER A 727 -12.25 3.00 -0.60
N ILE A 728 -13.00 2.18 0.15
CA ILE A 728 -13.25 0.77 -0.19
C ILE A 728 -14.19 0.64 -1.37
N GLU A 729 -15.28 1.41 -1.40
CA GLU A 729 -16.20 1.44 -2.55
C GLU A 729 -15.45 1.82 -3.83
N ARG A 730 -14.54 2.78 -3.74
CA ARG A 730 -13.80 3.31 -4.89
C ARG A 730 -12.69 2.38 -5.38
N LEU A 731 -11.93 1.77 -4.47
CA LEU A 731 -10.67 1.05 -4.79
C LEU A 731 -10.69 -0.46 -4.50
N GLY A 732 -11.76 -0.99 -3.89
CA GLY A 732 -11.84 -2.37 -3.41
C GLY A 732 -11.42 -2.51 -1.94
N ASN A 733 -11.19 -3.74 -1.46
CA ASN A 733 -10.89 -3.98 -0.04
C ASN A 733 -9.64 -3.21 0.46
N ALA A 734 -9.62 -2.88 1.75
CA ALA A 734 -8.58 -2.01 2.31
C ALA A 734 -7.18 -2.61 2.31
N SER A 735 -7.06 -3.94 2.20
CA SER A 735 -5.76 -4.60 2.06
C SER A 735 -5.05 -4.25 0.76
N LEU A 736 -5.79 -3.83 -0.29
CA LEU A 736 -5.23 -3.42 -1.58
C LEU A 736 -4.38 -2.14 -1.49
N PHE A 737 -4.79 -1.20 -0.63
CA PHE A 737 -4.13 0.08 -0.45
C PHE A 737 -3.41 0.20 0.91
N SER A 738 -2.98 -0.93 1.46
CA SER A 738 -2.07 -0.95 2.62
C SER A 738 -0.61 -0.81 2.20
N THR A 739 0.19 -0.08 2.98
CA THR A 739 1.61 0.13 2.69
C THR A 739 2.55 -0.97 3.20
N GLU A 740 2.04 -2.02 3.86
CA GLU A 740 2.87 -3.07 4.48
C GLU A 740 3.90 -3.70 3.52
N LYS A 741 3.55 -3.87 2.23
CA LYS A 741 4.47 -4.39 1.20
C LYS A 741 5.58 -3.43 0.81
N PHE A 742 5.28 -2.13 0.75
CA PHE A 742 6.28 -1.11 0.45
C PHE A 742 7.22 -0.91 1.65
N GLU A 743 6.66 -0.95 2.86
CA GLU A 743 7.44 -0.93 4.11
C GLU A 743 8.38 -2.12 4.26
N SER A 744 7.97 -3.32 3.83
CA SER A 744 8.90 -4.47 3.84
C SER A 744 10.03 -4.27 2.83
N TYR A 745 9.74 -3.67 1.67
CA TYR A 745 10.72 -3.37 0.64
C TYR A 745 11.75 -2.31 1.06
N ASN A 746 11.41 -1.41 1.99
CA ASN A 746 12.37 -0.48 2.62
C ASN A 746 13.58 -1.21 3.26
N GLY A 747 13.45 -2.50 3.60
CA GLY A 747 14.58 -3.34 4.02
C GLY A 747 15.64 -3.52 2.92
N VAL A 748 15.22 -3.69 1.67
CA VAL A 748 16.10 -3.83 0.50
C VAL A 748 16.88 -2.54 0.26
N LEU A 749 16.19 -1.39 0.31
CA LEU A 749 16.84 -0.08 0.16
C LEU A 749 17.88 0.15 1.24
N ARG A 750 17.53 -0.13 2.51
CA ARG A 750 18.45 -0.01 3.64
C ARG A 750 19.70 -0.87 3.44
N GLN A 751 19.54 -2.12 3.01
CA GLN A 751 20.67 -3.01 2.77
C GLN A 751 21.57 -2.49 1.64
N SER A 752 20.99 -1.99 0.55
CA SER A 752 21.75 -1.37 -0.54
C SER A 752 22.49 -0.10 -0.08
N SER A 753 21.84 0.74 0.74
CA SER A 753 22.44 1.96 1.32
C SER A 753 23.62 1.64 2.25
N ILE A 754 23.51 0.59 3.08
CA ILE A 754 24.58 0.19 4.00
C ILE A 754 25.85 -0.18 3.24
N HIS A 755 25.71 -0.79 2.05
CA HIS A 755 26.82 -1.28 1.23
C HIS A 755 27.28 -0.29 0.14
N SER A 756 26.73 0.92 0.09
CA SER A 756 27.23 1.99 -0.80
C SER A 756 28.44 2.70 -0.18
N ASN A 757 29.16 3.49 -0.99
CA ASN A 757 30.23 4.35 -0.48
C ASN A 757 29.70 5.62 0.23
N ARG A 758 28.38 5.85 0.17
CA ARG A 758 27.63 6.96 0.77
C ARG A 758 28.02 8.37 0.31
N GLN A 759 28.80 8.49 -0.77
CA GLN A 759 29.20 9.79 -1.33
C GLN A 759 28.08 10.40 -2.18
N ALA A 760 27.36 9.57 -2.95
CA ALA A 760 26.23 10.01 -3.76
C ALA A 760 25.03 9.06 -3.57
N PRO A 761 24.38 9.07 -2.38
CA PRO A 761 23.44 8.03 -2.00
C PRO A 761 22.30 7.79 -3.01
N GLY A 762 21.70 8.85 -3.55
CA GLY A 762 20.63 8.72 -4.55
C GLY A 762 21.10 8.02 -5.84
N ARG A 763 22.27 8.42 -6.36
CA ARG A 763 22.89 7.81 -7.56
C ARG A 763 23.22 6.34 -7.33
N ASP A 764 23.85 6.04 -6.21
CA ASP A 764 24.35 4.70 -5.91
C ASP A 764 23.20 3.72 -5.66
N LEU A 765 22.13 4.19 -5.01
CA LEU A 765 20.88 3.43 -4.85
C LEU A 765 20.23 3.20 -6.22
N ALA A 766 20.03 4.23 -7.04
CA ALA A 766 19.45 4.08 -8.38
C ALA A 766 20.24 3.05 -9.21
N ARG A 767 21.58 3.13 -9.20
CA ARG A 767 22.44 2.16 -9.90
C ARG A 767 22.29 0.74 -9.35
N SER A 768 22.15 0.58 -8.04
CA SER A 768 21.99 -0.73 -7.41
C SER A 768 20.65 -1.37 -7.79
N PHE A 769 19.56 -0.60 -7.72
CA PHE A 769 18.22 -1.07 -8.08
C PHE A 769 18.04 -1.31 -9.58
N ASP A 770 18.71 -0.54 -10.44
CA ASP A 770 18.77 -0.82 -11.88
C ASP A 770 19.44 -2.19 -12.15
N ASN A 771 20.58 -2.45 -11.49
CA ASN A 771 21.25 -3.74 -11.59
C ASN A 771 20.39 -4.90 -11.05
N TYR A 772 19.64 -4.70 -9.97
CA TYR A 772 18.74 -5.72 -9.45
C TYR A 772 17.60 -6.01 -10.43
N SER A 773 16.98 -4.96 -10.96
CA SER A 773 15.87 -5.09 -11.93
C SER A 773 16.33 -5.80 -13.19
N ASN A 774 17.50 -5.45 -13.72
CA ASN A 774 18.08 -6.08 -14.90
C ASN A 774 18.45 -7.54 -14.68
N LEU A 775 19.11 -7.88 -13.55
CA LEU A 775 19.43 -9.28 -13.26
C LEU A 775 18.16 -10.10 -13.10
N LYS A 776 17.18 -9.59 -12.35
CA LYS A 776 15.86 -10.20 -12.14
C LYS A 776 15.14 -10.43 -13.47
N TYR A 777 15.14 -9.43 -14.34
CA TYR A 777 14.54 -9.47 -15.68
C TYR A 777 15.16 -10.57 -16.55
N LEU A 778 16.49 -10.63 -16.62
CA LEU A 778 17.20 -11.61 -17.45
C LEU A 778 16.98 -13.05 -16.98
N VAL A 779 17.16 -13.32 -15.68
CA VAL A 779 17.03 -14.69 -15.17
C VAL A 779 15.58 -15.19 -15.19
N SER A 780 14.61 -14.29 -15.26
CA SER A 780 13.19 -14.64 -15.43
C SER A 780 12.74 -14.83 -16.88
N GLY A 781 13.66 -14.75 -17.84
CA GLY A 781 13.36 -14.94 -19.26
C GLY A 781 12.78 -13.70 -19.95
N GLY A 782 13.08 -12.50 -19.45
CA GLY A 782 12.68 -11.26 -20.10
C GLY A 782 13.28 -11.11 -21.50
N MET A 783 12.43 -10.76 -22.48
CA MET A 783 12.80 -10.70 -23.90
C MET A 783 13.87 -9.62 -24.19
N LEU A 784 14.82 -9.93 -25.06
CA LEU A 784 15.89 -9.01 -25.48
C LEU A 784 15.67 -8.59 -26.92
N TYR A 785 15.78 -7.29 -27.21
CA TYR A 785 15.73 -6.81 -28.58
C TYR A 785 17.13 -6.79 -29.18
N GLU A 786 17.37 -7.63 -30.18
CA GLU A 786 18.64 -7.71 -30.89
C GLU A 786 18.59 -6.82 -32.14
N GLU A 787 19.36 -5.73 -32.12
CA GLU A 787 19.30 -4.71 -33.19
C GLU A 787 19.73 -5.24 -34.55
N ASN A 788 20.67 -6.19 -34.57
CA ASN A 788 21.22 -6.75 -35.80
C ASN A 788 20.21 -7.64 -36.52
N SER A 789 19.51 -8.51 -35.78
CA SER A 789 18.46 -9.39 -36.34
C SER A 789 17.11 -8.68 -36.44
N LYS A 790 16.96 -7.49 -35.82
CA LYS A 790 15.69 -6.75 -35.65
C LYS A 790 14.60 -7.63 -35.06
N ASN A 791 14.98 -8.52 -34.16
CA ASN A 791 14.10 -9.51 -33.57
C ASN A 791 14.19 -9.50 -32.05
N TRP A 792 13.13 -10.02 -31.43
CA TRP A 792 13.08 -10.26 -30.00
C TRP A 792 13.53 -11.69 -29.72
N GLU A 793 14.53 -11.85 -28.86
CA GLU A 793 15.16 -13.12 -28.52
C GLU A 793 15.07 -13.38 -27.01
N ASN A 794 15.04 -14.65 -26.63
CA ASN A 794 15.06 -15.03 -25.21
C ASN A 794 16.50 -15.07 -24.70
N PRO A 795 16.74 -14.78 -23.41
CA PRO A 795 17.92 -15.29 -22.72
C PRO A 795 17.99 -16.82 -22.91
N THR A 796 19.19 -17.38 -22.97
CA THR A 796 19.33 -18.82 -23.19
C THR A 796 18.69 -19.64 -22.06
N ASN A 797 18.32 -20.89 -22.35
CA ASN A 797 17.68 -21.76 -21.38
C ASN A 797 18.56 -21.95 -20.13
N GLU A 798 19.87 -21.99 -20.29
CA GLU A 798 20.84 -22.14 -19.20
C GLU A 798 20.79 -20.98 -18.21
N VAL A 799 20.48 -19.75 -18.67
CA VAL A 799 20.29 -18.58 -17.81
C VAL A 799 18.94 -18.67 -17.07
N THR A 800 17.88 -18.99 -17.79
CA THR A 800 16.52 -19.02 -17.24
C THR A 800 16.26 -20.21 -16.31
N ASP A 801 16.89 -21.36 -16.60
CA ASP A 801 16.82 -22.60 -15.80
C ASP A 801 17.37 -22.40 -14.38
N ILE A 802 18.34 -21.49 -14.19
CA ILE A 802 18.82 -21.14 -12.86
C ILE A 802 17.70 -20.56 -12.01
N PHE A 803 16.84 -19.73 -12.58
CA PHE A 803 15.71 -19.17 -11.83
C PHE A 803 14.55 -20.15 -11.74
N THR A 804 14.16 -20.76 -12.87
CA THR A 804 13.00 -21.66 -12.97
C THR A 804 13.14 -22.88 -12.07
N ASN A 805 14.33 -23.50 -12.03
CA ASN A 805 14.55 -24.76 -11.31
C ASN A 805 15.00 -24.57 -9.85
N ASN A 806 15.22 -23.34 -9.37
CA ASN A 806 15.73 -23.09 -8.01
C ASN A 806 14.81 -22.15 -7.20
N PRO A 807 13.84 -22.70 -6.44
CA PRO A 807 12.94 -21.91 -5.60
C PRO A 807 13.64 -21.04 -4.55
N ASP A 808 14.86 -21.40 -4.12
CA ASP A 808 15.65 -20.58 -3.19
C ASP A 808 16.17 -19.30 -3.84
N ILE A 809 16.56 -19.36 -5.12
CA ILE A 809 16.97 -18.19 -5.91
C ILE A 809 15.75 -17.31 -6.20
N GLN A 810 14.61 -17.92 -6.52
CA GLN A 810 13.35 -17.17 -6.67
C GLN A 810 13.04 -16.38 -5.39
N ARG A 811 13.04 -17.06 -4.24
CA ARG A 811 12.72 -16.44 -2.94
C ARG A 811 13.71 -15.34 -2.55
N SER A 812 14.99 -15.51 -2.84
CA SER A 812 16.00 -14.49 -2.55
C SER A 812 15.84 -13.23 -3.43
N MET A 813 15.24 -13.35 -4.61
CA MET A 813 14.81 -12.24 -5.48
C MET A 813 13.38 -11.76 -5.21
N GLY A 814 12.76 -12.19 -4.11
CA GLY A 814 11.41 -11.77 -3.72
C GLY A 814 10.27 -12.44 -4.49
N PHE A 815 10.54 -13.50 -5.27
CA PHE A 815 9.55 -14.27 -6.04
C PHE A 815 9.24 -15.62 -5.40
N ASN A 816 7.99 -16.03 -5.47
CA ASN A 816 7.54 -17.34 -5.01
C ASN A 816 6.50 -17.90 -5.99
N SER A 817 6.98 -18.75 -6.90
CA SER A 817 6.16 -19.44 -7.91
C SER A 817 4.94 -20.14 -7.30
N ALA A 818 5.08 -20.75 -6.13
CA ALA A 818 3.98 -21.44 -5.44
C ALA A 818 2.85 -20.52 -4.95
N LYS A 819 3.08 -19.19 -4.87
CA LYS A 819 2.05 -18.18 -4.59
C LYS A 819 1.41 -17.62 -5.87
N VAL A 820 2.13 -17.62 -6.98
CA VAL A 820 1.67 -17.10 -8.28
C VAL A 820 0.63 -18.04 -8.87
N ASP A 821 1.02 -19.31 -9.02
CA ASP A 821 0.18 -20.37 -9.57
C ASP A 821 -0.17 -21.34 -8.41
N PRO A 822 -1.13 -20.98 -7.53
CA PRO A 822 -1.52 -21.85 -6.44
C PRO A 822 -2.08 -23.16 -7.01
N LEU A 823 -1.82 -24.27 -6.33
CA LEU A 823 -2.39 -25.56 -6.71
C LEU A 823 -3.93 -25.44 -6.82
N PRO A 824 -4.55 -26.07 -7.84
CA PRO A 824 -5.99 -25.99 -8.02
C PRO A 824 -6.70 -26.66 -6.84
N ALA A 825 -7.96 -26.27 -6.57
CA ALA A 825 -8.74 -26.82 -5.45
C ALA A 825 -8.77 -28.36 -5.45
N VAL A 826 -8.76 -29.00 -6.62
CA VAL A 826 -8.75 -30.46 -6.81
C VAL A 826 -7.46 -31.16 -6.36
N ALA A 827 -6.38 -30.41 -6.13
CA ALA A 827 -5.13 -30.91 -5.57
C ALA A 827 -5.18 -31.04 -4.04
N PHE A 828 -6.20 -30.43 -3.41
CA PHE A 828 -6.43 -30.50 -1.99
C PHE A 828 -7.57 -31.48 -1.66
N PRO A 829 -7.59 -32.03 -0.43
CA PRO A 829 -6.56 -31.91 0.59
C PRO A 829 -5.27 -32.70 0.26
N GLN A 830 -4.14 -32.22 0.76
CA GLN A 830 -2.82 -32.84 0.54
C GLN A 830 -2.16 -33.19 1.87
N LYS A 831 -1.65 -34.42 2.04
CA LYS A 831 -0.86 -34.76 3.24
C LYS A 831 0.50 -34.06 3.24
N LEU A 832 0.93 -33.64 4.42
CA LEU A 832 2.33 -33.28 4.67
C LEU A 832 3.06 -34.56 5.10
N CYS A 833 4.14 -34.93 4.40
CA CYS A 833 4.90 -36.16 4.63
C CYS A 833 5.73 -36.13 5.94
N LEU A 834 5.05 -35.96 7.07
CA LEU A 834 5.61 -35.93 8.40
C LEU A 834 5.24 -37.22 9.15
N LYS A 835 6.18 -37.77 9.92
CA LYS A 835 5.91 -38.93 10.78
C LYS A 835 5.06 -38.51 11.97
N VAL A 836 4.02 -39.29 12.27
CA VAL A 836 3.24 -39.12 13.51
C VAL A 836 4.16 -39.49 14.70
N PRO A 837 4.35 -38.60 15.68
CA PRO A 837 5.11 -38.93 16.89
C PRO A 837 4.50 -40.12 17.62
N LYS A 838 5.31 -40.98 18.25
CA LYS A 838 4.81 -42.15 18.99
C LYS A 838 3.78 -41.79 20.07
N SER A 839 3.91 -40.61 20.68
CA SER A 839 3.00 -40.07 21.69
C SER A 839 1.65 -39.60 21.14
N GLU A 840 1.50 -39.44 19.82
CA GLU A 840 0.28 -38.95 19.16
C GLU A 840 -0.44 -40.04 18.36
N ILE A 841 0.05 -41.28 18.39
CA ILE A 841 -0.61 -42.42 17.74
C ILE A 841 -1.96 -42.66 18.44
N ALA A 842 -3.05 -42.51 17.70
CA ALA A 842 -4.41 -42.71 18.17
C ALA A 842 -4.88 -44.13 17.83
N SER A 843 -5.68 -44.74 18.71
CA SER A 843 -6.43 -45.95 18.38
C SER A 843 -7.49 -45.63 17.32
N LEU A 844 -7.73 -46.58 16.42
CA LEU A 844 -8.79 -46.44 15.42
C LEU A 844 -10.15 -46.42 16.15
N PRO A 845 -11.00 -45.38 15.97
CA PRO A 845 -12.30 -45.32 16.62
C PRO A 845 -13.20 -46.49 16.20
N GLU A 846 -13.92 -47.10 17.15
CA GLU A 846 -14.76 -48.29 16.93
C GLU A 846 -15.87 -48.09 15.88
N ALA A 847 -16.32 -46.84 15.69
CA ALA A 847 -17.31 -46.45 14.68
C ALA A 847 -16.80 -46.52 13.23
N ILE A 848 -15.48 -46.68 13.03
CA ILE A 848 -14.89 -46.84 11.70
C ILE A 848 -14.85 -48.33 11.36
N ASN A 849 -15.56 -48.69 10.30
CA ASN A 849 -15.64 -50.06 9.79
C ASN A 849 -14.22 -50.61 9.48
N GLN A 850 -13.83 -51.73 10.08
CA GLN A 850 -12.49 -52.36 9.90
C GLN A 850 -12.17 -52.77 8.44
N ARG A 851 -13.12 -52.61 7.52
CA ARG A 851 -12.99 -52.95 6.10
C ARG A 851 -12.12 -51.95 5.32
N ASP A 852 -11.93 -50.73 5.82
CA ASP A 852 -11.07 -49.72 5.19
C ASP A 852 -9.68 -49.69 5.84
N LYS A 853 -8.62 -49.87 5.04
CA LYS A 853 -7.22 -49.69 5.49
C LYS A 853 -6.93 -48.20 5.70
N LEU A 854 -7.31 -47.66 6.87
CA LEU A 854 -7.02 -46.30 7.27
C LEU A 854 -5.64 -46.18 7.91
N HIS A 855 -4.93 -45.11 7.56
CA HIS A 855 -3.63 -44.76 8.15
C HIS A 855 -3.69 -43.37 8.78
N GLN A 856 -3.23 -43.24 10.02
CA GLN A 856 -3.20 -41.94 10.68
C GLN A 856 -2.20 -40.99 10.00
N VAL A 857 -2.59 -39.73 9.83
CA VAL A 857 -1.79 -38.65 9.27
C VAL A 857 -1.65 -37.54 10.30
N LEU A 858 -0.46 -36.93 10.39
CA LEU A 858 -0.20 -35.86 11.36
C LEU A 858 -0.87 -34.54 10.96
N LYS A 859 -0.66 -34.12 9.71
CA LYS A 859 -1.17 -32.86 9.17
C LYS A 859 -1.61 -33.02 7.72
N ILE A 860 -2.68 -32.34 7.35
CA ILE A 860 -3.11 -32.21 5.96
C ILE A 860 -3.34 -30.74 5.63
N LYS A 861 -3.01 -30.35 4.41
CA LYS A 861 -3.31 -29.04 3.87
C LYS A 861 -4.71 -29.09 3.27
N LEU A 862 -5.67 -28.40 3.87
CA LEU A 862 -7.08 -28.38 3.42
C LEU A 862 -7.25 -27.56 2.15
N ASN A 863 -6.50 -26.46 2.05
CA ASN A 863 -6.42 -25.58 0.88
C ASN A 863 -5.08 -24.83 0.90
N ALA A 864 -4.88 -23.90 -0.03
CA ALA A 864 -3.62 -23.15 -0.15
C ALA A 864 -3.17 -22.44 1.15
N LYS A 865 -4.11 -22.06 2.02
CA LYS A 865 -3.90 -21.25 3.23
C LYS A 865 -3.96 -22.06 4.53
N GLU A 866 -4.77 -23.12 4.57
CA GLU A 866 -5.11 -23.80 5.83
C GLU A 866 -4.48 -25.20 5.94
N VAL A 867 -3.90 -25.47 7.11
CA VAL A 867 -3.34 -26.77 7.48
C VAL A 867 -4.06 -27.29 8.70
N LEU A 868 -4.71 -28.44 8.55
CA LEU A 868 -5.40 -29.15 9.63
C LEU A 868 -4.43 -30.04 10.39
N HIS A 869 -4.59 -30.06 11.70
CA HIS A 869 -3.96 -31.02 12.60
C HIS A 869 -4.79 -31.18 13.89
N LYS A 870 -4.39 -32.11 14.75
CA LYS A 870 -5.01 -32.31 16.06
C LYS A 870 -5.10 -30.99 16.85
N GLY A 871 -6.25 -30.74 17.48
CA GLY A 871 -6.55 -29.53 18.27
C GLY A 871 -7.12 -28.35 17.48
N PHE A 872 -7.23 -28.44 16.15
CA PHE A 872 -7.85 -27.40 15.34
C PHE A 872 -9.38 -27.46 15.44
N PHE A 873 -10.01 -26.29 15.52
CA PHE A 873 -11.46 -26.16 15.41
C PHE A 873 -11.84 -25.89 13.96
N VAL A 874 -12.82 -26.65 13.47
CA VAL A 874 -13.32 -26.58 12.10
C VAL A 874 -14.82 -26.36 12.09
N VAL A 875 -15.31 -25.66 11.07
CA VAL A 875 -16.73 -25.54 10.75
C VAL A 875 -17.08 -26.59 9.70
N ILE A 876 -18.10 -27.39 9.98
CA ILE A 876 -18.56 -28.51 9.16
C ILE A 876 -19.94 -28.20 8.60
N ASP A 877 -20.08 -28.34 7.29
CA ASP A 877 -21.36 -28.28 6.58
C ASP A 877 -22.14 -29.61 6.77
N ARG A 878 -23.28 -29.56 7.45
CA ARG A 878 -24.22 -30.69 7.53
C ARG A 878 -25.36 -30.62 6.51
N GLY A 879 -25.39 -29.60 5.66
CA GLY A 879 -26.44 -29.31 4.68
C GLY A 879 -27.58 -28.50 5.26
N ASP A 880 -28.12 -28.89 6.42
CA ASP A 880 -29.18 -28.15 7.13
C ASP A 880 -28.62 -27.00 7.98
N LYS A 881 -27.42 -27.18 8.54
CA LYS A 881 -26.72 -26.18 9.35
C LYS A 881 -25.21 -26.40 9.39
N ASN A 882 -24.50 -25.33 9.73
CA ASN A 882 -23.08 -25.40 10.04
C ASN A 882 -22.86 -25.74 11.53
N VAL A 883 -21.93 -26.63 11.82
CA VAL A 883 -21.58 -27.04 13.19
C VAL A 883 -20.08 -26.90 13.44
N VAL A 884 -19.69 -26.72 14.69
CA VAL A 884 -18.28 -26.61 15.09
C VAL A 884 -17.80 -27.95 15.65
N ALA A 885 -16.58 -28.35 15.30
CA ALA A 885 -15.93 -29.53 15.89
C ALA A 885 -14.43 -29.31 16.06
N ALA A 886 -13.82 -29.99 17.05
CA ALA A 886 -12.38 -30.03 17.23
C ALA A 886 -11.80 -31.34 16.66
N ILE A 887 -10.66 -31.25 15.98
CA ILE A 887 -9.99 -32.40 15.39
C ILE A 887 -9.21 -33.18 16.45
N ASP A 888 -9.56 -34.45 16.63
CA ASP A 888 -8.86 -35.37 17.53
C ASP A 888 -7.75 -36.14 16.80
N SER A 889 -8.01 -36.59 15.57
CA SER A 889 -7.03 -37.26 14.70
C SER A 889 -7.45 -37.22 13.23
N ILE A 890 -6.49 -37.44 12.32
CA ILE A 890 -6.69 -37.39 10.87
C ILE A 890 -6.30 -38.74 10.27
N TRP A 891 -7.08 -39.22 9.30
CA TRP A 891 -6.95 -40.55 8.72
C TRP A 891 -6.98 -40.49 7.18
N GLU A 892 -6.11 -41.26 6.54
CA GLU A 892 -6.01 -41.44 5.08
C GLU A 892 -6.53 -42.83 4.68
N SER A 893 -7.47 -42.89 3.73
CA SER A 893 -7.89 -44.11 3.05
C SER A 893 -7.24 -44.22 1.67
N LYS A 894 -6.58 -45.36 1.39
CA LYS A 894 -5.87 -45.63 0.12
C LYS A 894 -6.65 -46.53 -0.84
N GLY A 895 -7.99 -46.47 -0.82
CA GLY A 895 -8.86 -47.33 -1.63
C GLY A 895 -9.11 -46.90 -3.08
N SER A 896 -8.66 -45.71 -3.50
CA SER A 896 -8.92 -45.15 -4.84
C SER A 896 -7.69 -44.47 -5.44
N SER A 897 -7.76 -44.04 -6.71
CA SER A 897 -6.67 -43.34 -7.40
C SER A 897 -6.25 -42.03 -6.71
N LYS A 898 -7.12 -41.42 -5.89
CA LYS A 898 -6.78 -40.32 -4.97
C LYS A 898 -7.02 -40.75 -3.51
N PRO A 899 -6.12 -40.41 -2.57
CA PRO A 899 -6.35 -40.67 -1.15
C PRO A 899 -7.54 -39.84 -0.65
N LEU A 900 -8.44 -40.49 0.09
CA LEU A 900 -9.51 -39.80 0.81
C LEU A 900 -9.07 -39.53 2.23
N TYR A 901 -9.38 -38.34 2.74
CA TYR A 901 -9.02 -37.92 4.09
C TYR A 901 -10.27 -37.76 4.95
N TYR A 902 -10.16 -38.26 6.17
CA TYR A 902 -11.21 -38.22 7.17
C TYR A 902 -10.68 -37.62 8.46
N LEU A 903 -11.52 -36.85 9.13
CA LEU A 903 -11.26 -36.25 10.42
C LEU A 903 -12.07 -37.01 11.46
N TRP A 904 -11.40 -37.55 12.47
CA TRP A 904 -12.09 -37.93 13.70
C TRP A 904 -12.20 -36.67 14.56
N VAL A 905 -13.43 -36.26 14.84
CA VAL A 905 -13.71 -34.98 15.51
C VAL A 905 -14.64 -35.17 16.70
N THR A 906 -14.46 -34.31 17.70
CA THR A 906 -15.41 -34.11 18.80
C THR A 906 -16.26 -32.87 18.51
N GLY A 907 -17.59 -33.02 18.55
CA GLY A 907 -18.55 -31.95 18.23
C GLY A 907 -18.73 -30.94 19.37
N TYR A 908 -19.07 -29.71 18.99
CA TYR A 908 -19.38 -28.61 19.91
C TYR A 908 -20.73 -27.99 19.58
N THR A 909 -21.49 -27.63 20.61
CA THR A 909 -22.78 -26.96 20.48
C THR A 909 -22.61 -25.46 20.66
N LEU A 910 -23.19 -24.68 19.74
CA LEU A 910 -23.30 -23.22 19.86
C LEU A 910 -24.30 -22.86 20.95
N LEU A 911 -23.90 -22.00 21.88
CA LEU A 911 -24.72 -21.49 22.97
C LEU A 911 -25.05 -20.00 22.76
N GLY A 912 -25.56 -19.31 23.79
CA GLY A 912 -25.77 -17.86 23.78
C GLY A 912 -24.47 -17.05 23.65
N VAL A 913 -24.59 -15.73 23.63
CA VAL A 913 -23.44 -14.81 23.69
C VAL A 913 -22.92 -14.78 25.14
N ASP A 914 -21.61 -14.74 25.31
CA ASP A 914 -20.95 -14.55 26.60
C ASP A 914 -21.03 -13.08 27.03
N ASN A 915 -21.42 -12.80 28.27
CA ASN A 915 -21.60 -11.41 28.73
C ASN A 915 -20.27 -10.68 28.98
N TYR A 916 -19.16 -11.40 29.15
CA TYR A 916 -17.86 -10.81 29.45
C TYR A 916 -17.05 -10.56 28.17
N TYR A 917 -17.03 -11.53 27.26
CA TYR A 917 -16.32 -11.43 25.98
C TYR A 917 -17.17 -10.87 24.85
N GLU A 918 -18.50 -10.84 24.99
CA GLU A 918 -19.47 -10.54 23.92
C GLU A 918 -19.32 -11.43 22.68
N MET A 919 -18.85 -12.66 22.90
CA MET A 919 -18.55 -13.63 21.85
C MET A 919 -19.45 -14.86 21.98
N ARG A 920 -19.64 -15.58 20.86
CA ARG A 920 -20.46 -16.78 20.81
C ARG A 920 -19.83 -17.90 21.65
N LYS A 921 -20.58 -18.42 22.64
CA LYS A 921 -20.14 -19.54 23.47
C LYS A 921 -20.25 -20.88 22.74
N LEU A 922 -19.35 -21.77 23.09
CA LEU A 922 -19.29 -23.17 22.68
C LEU A 922 -19.20 -24.06 23.91
N SER A 923 -19.91 -25.18 23.87
CA SER A 923 -19.77 -26.25 24.85
C SER A 923 -19.43 -27.56 24.16
N ARG A 924 -18.44 -28.27 24.73
CA ARG A 924 -18.01 -29.58 24.25
C ARG A 924 -19.15 -30.59 24.41
N THR A 925 -19.34 -31.44 23.41
CA THR A 925 -20.30 -32.55 23.48
C THR A 925 -19.59 -33.89 23.58
N SER A 926 -20.32 -34.94 23.97
CA SER A 926 -19.86 -36.32 23.89
C SER A 926 -19.95 -36.90 22.46
N GLN A 927 -20.50 -36.14 21.50
CA GLN A 927 -20.66 -36.62 20.14
C GLN A 927 -19.33 -36.61 19.42
N GLN A 928 -18.94 -37.77 18.92
CA GLN A 928 -17.79 -37.93 18.05
C GLN A 928 -18.24 -38.45 16.69
N ALA A 929 -17.54 -38.04 15.64
CA ALA A 929 -17.88 -38.44 14.29
C ALA A 929 -16.65 -38.54 13.40
N LEU A 930 -16.73 -39.45 12.42
CA LEU A 930 -15.80 -39.48 11.31
C LEU A 930 -16.36 -38.61 10.18
N ILE A 931 -15.67 -37.53 9.86
CA ILE A 931 -16.11 -36.52 8.90
C ILE A 931 -15.17 -36.50 7.70
N PRO A 932 -15.67 -36.64 6.46
CA PRO A 932 -14.82 -36.47 5.28
C PRO A 932 -14.43 -35.00 5.14
N THR A 933 -13.18 -34.73 4.76
CA THR A 933 -12.64 -33.35 4.65
C THR A 933 -13.43 -32.45 3.70
N ARG A 934 -14.11 -33.01 2.68
CA ARG A 934 -14.98 -32.25 1.76
C ARG A 934 -16.18 -31.57 2.43
N LYS A 935 -16.51 -31.93 3.67
CA LYS A 935 -17.55 -31.29 4.47
C LYS A 935 -17.02 -30.17 5.37
N VAL A 936 -15.70 -29.95 5.39
CA VAL A 936 -15.08 -28.87 6.16
C VAL A 936 -15.11 -27.59 5.34
N ILE A 937 -15.72 -26.55 5.89
CA ILE A 937 -15.78 -25.20 5.29
C ILE A 937 -14.44 -24.48 5.52
N GLY A 938 -13.92 -24.54 6.74
CA GLY A 938 -12.66 -23.89 7.11
C GLY A 938 -12.40 -23.96 8.61
N CYS A 939 -11.29 -23.36 9.03
CA CYS A 939 -10.84 -23.35 10.42
C CYS A 939 -11.25 -22.04 11.11
N ILE A 940 -11.53 -22.15 12.40
CA ILE A 940 -11.81 -21.01 13.27
C ILE A 940 -10.89 -21.04 14.49
N ASN A 941 -10.63 -19.87 15.06
CA ASN A 941 -9.95 -19.71 16.34
C ASN A 941 -10.98 -19.71 17.46
N VAL A 942 -10.72 -20.56 18.44
CA VAL A 942 -11.56 -20.76 19.61
C VAL A 942 -10.67 -20.68 20.83
N GLN A 943 -11.08 -19.92 21.84
CA GLN A 943 -10.38 -19.75 23.11
C GLN A 943 -11.17 -20.41 24.23
N HIS A 944 -10.46 -20.88 25.26
CA HIS A 944 -11.10 -21.30 26.50
C HIS A 944 -11.76 -20.10 27.18
N ASN A 945 -12.94 -20.31 27.78
CA ASN A 945 -13.62 -19.26 28.55
C ASN A 945 -12.99 -19.15 29.95
N CYS A 946 -11.78 -18.57 30.00
CA CYS A 946 -11.00 -18.44 31.23
C CYS A 946 -11.72 -17.64 32.32
N HIS A 947 -12.54 -16.66 31.93
CA HIS A 947 -13.32 -15.84 32.86
C HIS A 947 -14.39 -16.67 33.58
N ALA A 948 -15.23 -17.40 32.84
CA ALA A 948 -16.23 -18.29 33.44
C ALA A 948 -15.58 -19.41 34.27
N GLY A 949 -14.42 -19.92 33.82
CA GLY A 949 -13.66 -20.94 34.53
C GLY A 949 -12.86 -20.44 35.73
N ASN A 950 -12.79 -19.13 36.00
CA ASN A 950 -11.91 -18.54 37.02
C ASN A 950 -10.44 -19.03 36.95
N CYS A 951 -9.93 -19.20 35.73
CA CYS A 951 -8.60 -19.78 35.48
C CYS A 951 -7.49 -18.86 36.02
N GLN A 952 -6.51 -19.45 36.71
CA GLN A 952 -5.44 -18.70 37.38
C GLN A 952 -4.16 -18.68 36.55
N VAL A 953 -3.41 -17.59 36.64
CA VAL A 953 -2.05 -17.52 36.08
C VAL A 953 -1.06 -18.00 37.13
N THR A 954 -0.38 -19.12 36.85
CA THR A 954 0.59 -19.74 37.76
C THR A 954 1.94 -19.94 37.07
N THR A 955 2.99 -20.04 37.87
CA THR A 955 4.35 -20.34 37.39
C THR A 955 4.57 -21.86 37.37
N SER A 956 3.95 -22.54 36.39
CA SER A 956 3.90 -24.02 36.37
C SER A 956 4.63 -24.69 35.21
N ARG A 957 4.80 -24.04 34.05
CA ARG A 957 5.42 -24.66 32.86
C ARG A 957 6.94 -24.57 32.87
N PRO A 958 7.69 -25.66 32.63
CA PRO A 958 9.14 -25.58 32.38
C PRO A 958 9.46 -24.60 31.24
N ALA A 959 10.35 -23.66 31.48
CA ALA A 959 10.83 -22.72 30.47
C ALA A 959 11.62 -23.49 29.43
N ARG A 960 11.22 -23.36 28.16
CA ARG A 960 11.99 -23.92 27.05
C ARG A 960 12.91 -22.86 26.48
N LEU A 961 14.19 -22.93 26.82
CA LEU A 961 15.23 -22.04 26.33
C LEU A 961 16.16 -22.82 25.42
N GLU A 962 16.44 -22.29 24.22
CA GLU A 962 17.30 -22.95 23.22
C GLU A 962 16.86 -24.40 22.90
N ARG A 963 15.54 -24.64 22.91
CA ARG A 963 14.89 -25.96 22.68
C ARG A 963 15.04 -26.98 23.80
N LEU A 964 15.66 -26.64 24.93
CA LEU A 964 15.78 -27.48 26.12
C LEU A 964 14.79 -27.03 27.20
N ASP A 965 14.10 -27.99 27.81
CA ASP A 965 13.29 -27.73 28.99
C ASP A 965 14.22 -27.47 30.18
N LYS A 966 14.03 -26.34 30.85
CA LYS A 966 14.77 -25.98 32.06
C LYS A 966 13.89 -26.12 33.30
N ASN A 967 14.55 -26.27 34.45
CA ASN A 967 13.89 -26.28 35.77
C ASN A 967 13.25 -24.92 36.12
N VAL A 968 13.68 -23.83 35.48
CA VAL A 968 13.05 -22.51 35.63
C VAL A 968 11.67 -22.57 35.01
N LYS A 969 10.63 -22.22 35.77
CA LYS A 969 9.25 -22.23 35.28
C LYS A 969 8.85 -20.85 34.73
N THR A 970 7.95 -20.84 33.74
CA THR A 970 7.32 -19.63 33.17
C THR A 970 5.87 -19.52 33.61
N VAL A 971 5.35 -18.29 33.62
CA VAL A 971 3.92 -18.01 33.87
C VAL A 971 3.04 -18.52 32.73
N GLN A 972 1.92 -19.16 33.06
CA GLN A 972 0.87 -19.57 32.14
C GLN A 972 -0.49 -19.63 32.84
N VAL A 973 -1.57 -19.67 32.08
CA VAL A 973 -2.93 -19.92 32.58
C VAL A 973 -3.10 -21.42 32.80
N GLU A 974 -3.61 -21.80 33.97
CA GLU A 974 -4.11 -23.15 34.23
C GLU A 974 -5.62 -23.18 34.03
N HIS A 975 -6.06 -23.87 32.97
CA HIS A 975 -7.48 -24.04 32.68
C HIS A 975 -8.12 -25.00 33.69
N THR A 976 -9.25 -24.59 34.25
CA THR A 976 -10.00 -25.35 35.27
C THR A 976 -10.90 -26.42 34.67
N ASP A 977 -11.25 -26.30 33.39
CA ASP A 977 -12.03 -27.28 32.62
C ASP A 977 -11.53 -27.35 31.17
N ASN A 978 -12.12 -28.27 30.39
CA ASN A 978 -11.92 -28.38 28.94
C ASN A 978 -13.26 -28.42 28.19
N ASP A 979 -14.28 -27.75 28.73
CA ASP A 979 -15.67 -27.85 28.27
C ASP A 979 -16.25 -26.54 27.78
N HIS A 980 -15.77 -25.40 28.29
CA HIS A 980 -16.30 -24.07 27.98
C HIS A 980 -15.37 -23.25 27.10
N PHE A 981 -15.86 -22.84 25.94
CA PHE A 981 -15.08 -22.09 24.95
C PHE A 981 -15.88 -20.93 24.37
N VAL A 982 -15.18 -20.03 23.69
CA VAL A 982 -15.75 -18.90 22.95
C VAL A 982 -15.08 -18.78 21.59
N ILE A 983 -15.86 -18.44 20.56
CA ILE A 983 -15.35 -18.18 19.21
C ILE A 983 -14.71 -16.80 19.18
N ASN A 984 -13.46 -16.71 18.72
CA ASN A 984 -12.74 -15.43 18.67
C ASN A 984 -13.26 -14.55 17.52
N SER A 985 -14.16 -13.61 17.81
CA SER A 985 -14.65 -12.65 16.81
C SER A 985 -13.61 -11.60 16.38
N ALA A 986 -12.47 -11.51 17.07
CA ALA A 986 -11.37 -10.61 16.73
C ALA A 986 -10.39 -11.21 15.71
N SER A 987 -10.63 -12.44 15.23
CA SER A 987 -9.75 -13.11 14.27
C SER A 987 -9.63 -12.31 12.97
N LEU A 988 -8.39 -12.05 12.53
CA LEU A 988 -8.11 -11.46 11.22
C LEU A 988 -7.97 -12.53 10.13
N GLN A 989 -8.00 -13.81 10.50
CA GLN A 989 -7.97 -14.95 9.59
C GLN A 989 -9.38 -15.53 9.46
N ASN A 990 -9.83 -15.76 8.22
CA ASN A 990 -11.17 -16.27 7.92
C ASN A 990 -12.27 -15.50 8.69
N SER A 991 -12.19 -14.17 8.74
CA SER A 991 -13.13 -13.38 9.57
C SER A 991 -14.58 -13.59 9.14
N ASP A 992 -14.86 -13.71 7.83
CA ASP A 992 -16.21 -14.05 7.33
C ASP A 992 -16.76 -15.34 7.93
N LEU A 993 -15.93 -16.39 8.00
CA LEU A 993 -16.34 -17.66 8.60
C LEU A 993 -16.61 -17.50 10.09
N HIS A 994 -15.79 -16.73 10.81
CA HIS A 994 -16.01 -16.44 12.23
C HIS A 994 -17.30 -15.65 12.45
N HIS A 995 -17.58 -14.64 11.64
CA HIS A 995 -18.81 -13.85 11.73
C HIS A 995 -20.04 -14.70 11.40
N ALA A 996 -20.00 -15.47 10.30
CA ALA A 996 -21.10 -16.32 9.87
C ALA A 996 -21.47 -17.38 10.92
N ILE A 997 -20.48 -18.07 11.51
CA ILE A 997 -20.76 -19.10 12.53
C ILE A 997 -21.12 -18.50 13.90
N SER A 998 -20.56 -17.33 14.24
CA SER A 998 -20.85 -16.69 15.52
C SER A 998 -22.23 -16.05 15.54
N ASN A 999 -22.72 -15.60 14.38
CA ASN A 999 -24.01 -14.96 14.19
C ASN A 999 -24.28 -13.91 15.28
N LEU A 1000 -23.35 -12.96 15.42
CA LEU A 1000 -23.44 -11.86 16.37
C LEU A 1000 -24.21 -10.71 15.74
N THR A 1001 -25.17 -10.18 16.48
CA THR A 1001 -26.03 -9.07 16.04
C THR A 1001 -25.65 -7.80 16.78
N PHE A 1002 -25.46 -6.72 16.04
CA PHE A 1002 -25.08 -5.42 16.58
C PHE A 1002 -26.16 -4.39 16.23
N ALA A 1003 -26.65 -3.67 17.24
CA ALA A 1003 -27.63 -2.61 17.01
C ALA A 1003 -26.93 -1.32 16.54
N PRO A 1004 -27.51 -0.59 15.57
CA PRO A 1004 -27.08 0.76 15.24
C PRO A 1004 -27.21 1.70 16.45
N ILE A 1005 -26.27 2.65 16.57
CA ILE A 1005 -26.35 3.71 17.58
C ILE A 1005 -27.42 4.70 17.15
N THR A 1006 -28.43 4.93 18.00
CA THR A 1006 -29.54 5.84 17.69
C THR A 1006 -29.10 7.31 17.75
N PRO A 1007 -29.82 8.24 17.09
CA PRO A 1007 -29.52 9.67 17.19
C PRO A 1007 -29.50 10.18 18.65
N GLU A 1008 -30.44 9.73 19.49
CA GLU A 1008 -30.50 10.09 20.91
C GLU A 1008 -29.28 9.59 21.68
N GLN A 1009 -28.84 8.36 21.39
CA GLN A 1009 -27.62 7.82 21.97
C GLN A 1009 -26.40 8.65 21.57
N TRP A 1010 -26.29 9.08 20.31
CA TRP A 1010 -25.21 9.96 19.88
C TRP A 1010 -25.19 11.29 20.66
N VAL A 1011 -26.36 11.91 20.83
CA VAL A 1011 -26.47 13.17 21.59
C VAL A 1011 -26.02 12.97 23.04
N ASP A 1012 -26.54 11.96 23.73
CA ASP A 1012 -26.17 11.64 25.11
C ASP A 1012 -24.69 11.26 25.26
N GLY A 1013 -24.17 10.45 24.33
CA GLY A 1013 -22.77 10.03 24.30
C GLY A 1013 -21.82 11.20 24.12
N MET A 1014 -22.10 12.12 23.18
CA MET A 1014 -21.31 13.34 23.00
C MET A 1014 -21.38 14.26 24.23
N ALA A 1015 -22.57 14.47 24.79
CA ALA A 1015 -22.74 15.32 25.98
C ALA A 1015 -21.98 14.75 27.19
N THR A 1016 -22.02 13.44 27.38
CA THR A 1016 -21.25 12.74 28.42
C THR A 1016 -19.75 12.86 28.18
N GLY A 1017 -19.28 12.59 26.96
CA GLY A 1017 -17.88 12.74 26.59
C GLY A 1017 -17.33 14.15 26.79
N CYS A 1018 -18.11 15.18 26.45
CA CYS A 1018 -17.74 16.58 26.66
C CYS A 1018 -17.62 16.92 28.15
N ARG A 1019 -18.55 16.45 28.99
CA ARG A 1019 -18.47 16.64 30.45
C ARG A 1019 -17.21 16.00 31.03
N VAL A 1020 -16.94 14.74 30.68
CA VAL A 1020 -15.72 14.03 31.13
C VAL A 1020 -14.46 14.78 30.70
N TRP A 1021 -14.42 15.34 29.49
CA TRP A 1021 -13.28 16.14 29.05
C TRP A 1021 -13.16 17.44 29.87
N SER A 1022 -14.28 18.14 30.14
CA SER A 1022 -14.27 19.34 30.99
C SER A 1022 -13.76 19.05 32.40
N ASP A 1023 -14.19 17.94 33.01
CA ASP A 1023 -13.81 17.56 34.38
C ASP A 1023 -12.32 17.16 34.51
N MET A 1024 -11.68 16.76 33.40
CA MET A 1024 -10.24 16.42 33.38
C MET A 1024 -9.33 17.64 33.32
N VAL A 1025 -9.85 18.81 32.96
CA VAL A 1025 -9.11 20.07 32.90
C VAL A 1025 -9.41 20.83 34.19
N GLU A 1026 -8.69 20.53 35.28
CA GLU A 1026 -8.66 21.45 36.42
C GLU A 1026 -8.25 22.82 35.89
N GLU A 1027 -9.08 23.85 36.09
CA GLU A 1027 -8.68 25.24 35.84
C GLU A 1027 -7.44 25.52 36.70
N PRO A 1028 -6.27 25.85 36.12
CA PRO A 1028 -5.29 26.57 36.91
C PRO A 1028 -5.96 27.88 37.30
N GLU A 1029 -6.11 28.13 38.60
CA GLU A 1029 -6.36 29.48 39.10
C GLU A 1029 -5.33 30.40 38.44
N ASP A 1030 -5.81 31.40 37.71
CA ASP A 1030 -5.02 32.54 37.25
C ASP A 1030 -4.49 33.29 38.47
N THR A 1031 -3.36 32.83 39.01
CA THR A 1031 -2.48 33.59 39.88
C THR A 1031 -1.04 33.27 39.49
N ASP A 1032 -0.49 34.07 38.58
CA ASP A 1032 0.70 34.89 38.90
C ASP A 1032 1.13 35.78 37.72
N GLY A 1033 1.14 37.09 37.99
CA GLY A 1033 2.37 37.86 37.80
C GLY A 1033 2.61 38.53 36.45
N LEU A 1034 1.77 39.50 36.10
CA LEU A 1034 2.28 40.70 35.44
C LEU A 1034 3.12 41.48 36.48
N GLU A 1035 4.43 41.23 36.55
CA GLU A 1035 5.38 42.24 37.03
C GLU A 1035 6.08 42.87 35.84
N GLY A 1036 5.52 44.01 35.42
CA GLY A 1036 6.26 44.98 34.63
C GLY A 1036 7.27 45.69 35.55
N THR A 1037 8.54 45.61 35.21
CA THR A 1037 9.52 46.61 35.63
C THR A 1037 9.34 47.83 34.73
N SER A 1038 8.80 48.89 35.32
CA SER A 1038 8.92 50.25 34.83
C SER A 1038 10.39 50.67 34.81
N ASP A 1039 10.86 51.19 33.69
CA ASP A 1039 11.73 52.36 33.71
C ASP A 1039 11.22 53.37 32.68
N SER A 1040 10.97 54.56 33.22
CA SER A 1040 10.46 55.78 32.61
C SER A 1040 11.42 56.39 31.61
N GLU A 1041 10.90 56.99 30.54
CA GLU A 1041 10.93 58.46 30.37
C GLU A 1041 10.16 58.94 29.13
N ASP A 1042 9.24 59.86 29.43
CA ASP A 1042 8.79 61.03 28.66
C ASP A 1042 8.00 60.93 27.32
N LYS A 1043 6.70 61.22 27.46
CA LYS A 1043 5.98 62.41 26.93
C LYS A 1043 5.90 62.62 25.41
N ASN A 1044 4.71 62.44 24.83
CA ASN A 1044 3.68 63.49 24.67
C ASN A 1044 2.62 63.09 23.61
N ASP A 1045 1.37 63.24 24.04
CA ASP A 1045 0.22 63.85 23.37
C ASP A 1045 -0.45 63.29 22.10
N GLU A 1046 -1.78 63.17 22.27
CA GLU A 1046 -2.90 63.39 21.35
C GLU A 1046 -3.23 62.27 20.33
N GLU A 1047 -4.30 61.52 20.60
CA GLU A 1047 -5.66 61.78 20.07
C GLU A 1047 -5.71 61.72 18.55
N ASP A 1048 -6.14 60.59 17.98
CA ASP A 1048 -7.40 60.62 17.25
C ASP A 1048 -8.01 59.23 17.02
N SER A 1049 -9.28 59.29 16.69
CA SER A 1049 -10.35 58.34 16.84
C SER A 1049 -10.66 57.55 15.57
N CYS A 1050 -11.34 56.42 15.79
CA CYS A 1050 -12.47 55.91 14.99
C CYS A 1050 -12.29 55.37 13.54
N LYS A 1051 -12.88 54.17 13.36
CA LYS A 1051 -13.44 53.55 12.13
C LYS A 1051 -12.39 52.97 11.17
N GLU A 1052 -12.43 51.73 10.72
CA GLU A 1052 -13.51 50.76 10.40
C GLU A 1052 -13.00 49.32 10.57
#